data_AF-A0A4R2P0M4-F1
#
_entry.id   AF-A0A4R2P0M4-F1
#
_cell.length_a   1.000
_cell.length_b   1.000
_cell.length_c   1.000
_cell.angle_alpha   90.00
_cell.angle_beta   90.00
_cell.angle_gamma   90.00
#
_symmetry.space_group_name_H-M   'P 1'
#
loop_
_entity.id
_entity.type
_entity.pdbx_description
1 polymer ?
#
loop_
_entity_poly.entity_id
_entity_poly.type
_entity_poly.pdbx_seq_one_letter_code
_entity_poly.pdbx_strand_id
1 'polypeptide(L)'
;MMTLEKIYHALGADPLPAPLDLLGDGFAHQTALGLLAKLEGIPLRGLGRLSTEIAVRYPFDRVPVHARSLFENDLRRYRSWRRLVFDSLTLGFGRPVDPDPWTGVYRLASFLHGKRLASAVYNFRARLPAGTLPRDVTTALAHACDRDLSGSERQSFRRGALIFDSLFGQDAFLGFGLLPSNPIGDFPDWEHHATQAPLPPKLEDAYEAAPAQIRAALPFIWHIALRAKVFCEGDNPSGEHLMSDAARDRLIAITPAEFGFSAPSEGTYRSYITRLTRYFRPEAEFPPIAVQRRGPAAVGWHDFRSRLRACGVSMQRASVLSVLSTRAEKAGLGPSDLTPGWCAEQEADLHGPNRNAFRTACFLIDEVRDLPGLPPSLLPATPLGLERKRALPGVGKKPKPAKAPTEPTDPVEAAWGVFFRRARHDGVSASALHPLYTIRSAAQKAGLRPCDLRPDWLASVRDSATRSQAAKLNMACRLLDTLKERDSLAPLLPTMPLSLPDRRRSAAGLSKVAMAELDRIIALQGVSESTARAHRIAVKALAEVTGVAPEDGKALHRLLARDPGSVDWQHHSGQASRYSSALRKLRIIAQLSRHEQWHGLQVAVVAAGVASRDNPVPYFFTLAEGDSPGILTAYWVTAQARAFRSTVLHPPHGRADLAETLAANAARLDALHEIPCLRDSGLLPPRLGVTG
;
A
#
# COMPACT_ATOMS: atom_id res chain seq x y z
N MET A 1 17.18 -11.39 46.54
CA MET A 1 18.06 -12.12 45.60
C MET A 1 18.04 -13.61 45.94
N MET A 2 17.66 -14.49 45.01
CA MET A 2 17.64 -15.93 45.27
C MET A 2 19.06 -16.53 45.16
N THR A 3 19.37 -17.51 46.00
CA THR A 3 20.54 -18.36 45.78
C THR A 3 20.25 -19.35 44.66
N LEU A 4 21.28 -19.89 44.00
CA LEU A 4 21.13 -20.88 42.92
C LEU A 4 20.37 -22.14 43.37
N GLU A 5 20.56 -22.56 44.62
CA GLU A 5 19.80 -23.63 45.26
C GLU A 5 18.31 -23.28 45.39
N LYS A 6 17.98 -22.06 45.84
CA LYS A 6 16.59 -21.59 45.90
C LYS A 6 15.94 -21.54 44.51
N ILE A 7 16.69 -21.10 43.48
CA ILE A 7 16.22 -21.11 42.09
C ILE A 7 15.94 -22.55 41.66
N TYR A 8 16.87 -23.48 41.89
CA TYR A 8 16.70 -24.88 41.53
C TYR A 8 15.47 -25.53 42.18
N HIS A 9 15.23 -25.27 43.47
CA HIS A 9 14.04 -25.77 44.15
C HIS A 9 12.75 -25.11 43.67
N ALA A 10 12.78 -23.80 43.44
CA ALA A 10 11.63 -23.05 42.93
C ALA A 10 11.21 -23.52 41.52
N LEU A 11 12.15 -23.96 40.70
CA LEU A 11 11.88 -24.55 39.37
C LEU A 11 11.16 -25.90 39.42
N GLY A 12 11.09 -26.55 40.59
CA GLY A 12 10.31 -27.78 40.80
C GLY A 12 8.89 -27.54 41.30
N ALA A 13 8.48 -26.29 41.52
CA ALA A 13 7.12 -25.96 41.95
C ALA A 13 6.15 -25.93 40.76
N ASP A 14 4.90 -26.32 41.01
CA ASP A 14 3.79 -26.21 40.06
C ASP A 14 2.59 -25.53 40.74
N PRO A 15 2.21 -24.29 40.38
CA PRO A 15 2.85 -23.44 39.38
C PRO A 15 4.21 -22.86 39.85
N LEU A 16 5.04 -22.43 38.89
CA LEU A 16 6.30 -21.74 39.18
C LEU A 16 6.04 -20.40 39.91
N PRO A 17 6.88 -20.01 40.89
CA PRO A 17 6.74 -18.74 41.59
C PRO A 17 7.26 -17.57 40.75
N ALA A 18 6.67 -16.38 40.90
CA ALA A 18 7.18 -15.18 40.25
C ALA A 18 8.63 -14.82 40.70
N PRO A 19 9.51 -14.38 39.78
CA PRO A 19 9.29 -14.16 38.34
C PRO A 19 9.65 -15.38 37.45
N LEU A 20 9.83 -16.57 38.03
CA LEU A 20 10.19 -17.79 37.28
C LEU A 20 9.01 -18.38 36.49
N ASP A 21 7.78 -17.99 36.82
CA ASP A 21 6.56 -18.27 36.05
C ASP A 21 6.67 -17.89 34.57
N LEU A 22 7.47 -16.87 34.25
CA LEU A 22 7.79 -16.45 32.89
C LEU A 22 8.55 -17.49 32.04
N LEU A 23 9.08 -18.56 32.65
CA LEU A 23 9.80 -19.62 31.94
C LEU A 23 8.87 -20.65 31.26
N GLY A 24 7.58 -20.67 31.63
CA GLY A 24 6.58 -21.63 31.14
C GLY A 24 6.73 -23.04 31.72
N ASP A 25 7.91 -23.65 31.60
CA ASP A 25 8.23 -24.98 32.11
C ASP A 25 9.50 -24.98 32.98
N GLY A 26 9.36 -25.40 34.24
CA GLY A 26 10.44 -25.49 35.21
C GLY A 26 11.39 -26.67 34.99
N PHE A 27 10.90 -27.78 34.43
CA PHE A 27 11.64 -29.05 34.38
C PHE A 27 12.90 -28.95 33.51
N ALA A 28 12.78 -28.38 32.30
CA ALA A 28 13.93 -28.20 31.41
C ALA A 28 15.02 -27.30 32.04
N HIS A 29 14.59 -26.25 32.74
CA HIS A 29 15.46 -25.31 33.42
C HIS A 29 16.16 -25.93 34.64
N GLN A 30 15.41 -26.69 35.44
CA GLN A 30 15.93 -27.44 36.58
C GLN A 30 16.98 -28.47 36.12
N THR A 31 16.68 -29.22 35.05
CA THR A 31 17.62 -30.16 34.43
C THR A 31 18.90 -29.47 33.94
N ALA A 32 18.78 -28.29 33.33
CA ALA A 32 19.93 -27.52 32.86
C ALA A 32 20.84 -27.05 34.00
N LEU A 33 20.27 -26.62 35.14
CA LEU A 33 21.02 -26.28 36.35
C LEU A 33 21.66 -27.50 37.02
N GLY A 34 20.99 -28.65 37.03
CA GLY A 34 21.58 -29.91 37.49
C GLY A 34 22.79 -30.32 36.64
N LEU A 35 22.72 -30.12 35.32
CA LEU A 35 23.85 -30.37 34.42
C LEU A 35 25.00 -29.39 34.65
N LEU A 36 24.71 -28.12 34.98
CA LEU A 36 25.72 -27.15 35.39
C LEU A 36 26.47 -27.61 36.65
N ALA A 37 25.77 -28.08 37.68
CA ALA A 37 26.38 -28.64 38.88
C ALA A 37 27.34 -29.81 38.56
N LYS A 38 26.91 -30.69 37.65
CA LYS A 38 27.72 -31.83 37.19
C LYS A 38 28.97 -31.38 36.44
N LEU A 39 28.85 -30.41 35.53
CA LEU A 39 29.98 -29.86 34.77
C LEU A 39 31.03 -29.20 35.66
N GLU A 40 30.58 -28.55 36.73
CA GLU A 40 31.42 -27.85 37.69
C GLU A 40 32.00 -28.78 38.76
N GLY A 41 31.54 -30.03 38.84
CA GLY A 41 31.99 -30.99 39.86
C GLY A 41 31.65 -30.57 41.29
N ILE A 42 30.65 -29.70 41.48
CA ILE A 42 30.25 -29.16 42.79
C ILE A 42 28.73 -29.21 42.97
N PRO A 43 28.23 -29.38 44.21
CA PRO A 43 26.80 -29.37 44.47
C PRO A 43 26.19 -27.99 44.18
N LEU A 44 24.88 -27.93 43.94
CA LEU A 44 24.15 -26.69 43.61
C LEU A 44 24.42 -25.53 44.59
N ARG A 45 24.49 -25.83 45.89
CA ARG A 45 24.85 -24.87 46.95
C ARG A 45 26.24 -24.23 46.76
N GLY A 46 27.18 -24.93 46.12
CA GLY A 46 28.52 -24.45 45.79
C GLY A 46 28.58 -23.54 44.56
N LEU A 47 27.56 -23.58 43.69
CA LEU A 47 27.54 -22.79 42.45
C LEU A 47 27.33 -21.29 42.67
N GLY A 48 26.96 -20.83 43.87
CA GLY A 48 26.72 -19.40 44.15
C GLY A 48 27.92 -18.50 43.79
N ARG A 49 29.14 -19.03 43.91
CA ARG A 49 30.40 -18.33 43.55
C ARG A 49 30.56 -18.11 42.05
N LEU A 50 29.89 -18.91 41.21
CA LEU A 50 29.98 -18.79 39.75
C LEU A 50 29.11 -17.67 39.17
N SER A 51 28.20 -17.08 39.95
CA SER A 51 27.22 -16.12 39.44
C SER A 51 27.83 -14.92 38.70
N THR A 52 29.07 -14.53 39.03
CA THR A 52 29.82 -13.44 38.37
C THR A 52 30.75 -13.92 37.24
N GLU A 53 31.10 -15.21 37.21
CA GLU A 53 32.07 -15.78 36.26
C GLU A 53 31.41 -16.63 35.17
N ILE A 54 30.11 -16.92 35.30
CA ILE A 54 29.42 -17.90 34.47
C ILE A 54 29.46 -17.56 32.98
N ALA A 55 29.39 -16.28 32.62
CA ALA A 55 29.51 -15.83 31.23
C ALA A 55 30.89 -16.04 30.63
N VAL A 56 31.95 -15.92 31.45
CA VAL A 56 33.33 -16.13 31.02
C VAL A 56 33.62 -17.62 30.88
N ARG A 57 33.16 -18.43 31.83
CA ARG A 57 33.34 -19.89 31.83
C ARG A 57 32.53 -20.59 30.73
N TYR A 58 31.35 -20.05 30.44
CA TYR A 58 30.44 -20.56 29.42
C TYR A 58 30.18 -19.49 28.34
N PRO A 59 31.16 -19.26 27.45
CA PRO A 59 31.08 -18.25 26.40
C PRO A 59 30.10 -18.65 25.29
N PHE A 60 29.39 -17.70 24.68
CA PHE A 60 28.32 -17.98 23.72
C PHE A 60 28.81 -18.55 22.36
N ASP A 61 30.04 -18.23 21.97
CA ASP A 61 30.61 -18.45 20.65
C ASP A 61 31.35 -19.79 20.51
N ARG A 62 31.64 -20.50 21.61
CA ARG A 62 32.38 -21.76 21.60
C ARG A 62 31.99 -22.70 22.74
N VAL A 63 32.16 -24.00 22.53
CA VAL A 63 32.04 -24.99 23.61
C VAL A 63 33.33 -25.00 24.45
N PRO A 64 33.28 -24.65 25.74
CA PRO A 64 34.47 -24.62 26.59
C PRO A 64 34.99 -26.04 26.84
N VAL A 65 36.32 -26.17 27.03
CA VAL A 65 37.01 -27.48 27.10
C VAL A 65 36.36 -28.43 28.11
N HIS A 66 36.05 -27.94 29.31
CA HIS A 66 35.44 -28.75 30.38
C HIS A 66 34.00 -29.21 30.07
N ALA A 67 33.32 -28.58 29.11
CA ALA A 67 31.96 -28.96 28.69
C ALA A 67 31.92 -29.84 27.43
N ARG A 68 33.08 -30.08 26.78
CA ARG A 68 33.16 -30.91 25.57
C ARG A 68 32.87 -32.38 25.84
N SER A 69 33.05 -32.87 27.06
CA SER A 69 32.65 -34.24 27.42
C SER A 69 31.15 -34.50 27.29
N LEU A 70 30.32 -33.44 27.33
CA LEU A 70 28.87 -33.51 27.29
C LEU A 70 28.27 -32.98 25.98
N PHE A 71 28.85 -31.92 25.43
CA PHE A 71 28.37 -31.28 24.20
C PHE A 71 29.26 -31.54 23.00
N GLU A 72 30.38 -32.25 23.17
CA GLU A 72 31.39 -32.42 22.14
C GLU A 72 31.80 -31.05 21.58
N ASN A 73 31.73 -30.85 20.27
CA ASN A 73 31.86 -29.54 19.62
C ASN A 73 30.52 -29.04 19.04
N ASP A 74 29.37 -29.59 19.49
CA ASP A 74 28.04 -29.16 19.05
C ASP A 74 27.63 -27.84 19.72
N LEU A 75 27.97 -26.75 19.04
CA LEU A 75 27.66 -25.40 19.47
C LEU A 75 26.15 -25.13 19.58
N ARG A 76 25.30 -25.80 18.80
CA ARG A 76 23.85 -25.59 18.81
C ARG A 76 23.23 -26.18 20.06
N ARG A 77 23.61 -27.41 20.41
CA ARG A 77 23.19 -28.09 21.64
C ARG A 77 23.68 -27.33 22.87
N TYR A 78 24.95 -26.93 22.86
CA TYR A 78 25.55 -26.09 23.90
C TYR A 78 24.80 -24.77 24.09
N ARG A 79 24.53 -24.01 23.02
CA ARG A 79 23.79 -22.73 23.09
C ARG A 79 22.38 -22.91 23.63
N SER A 80 21.73 -24.02 23.31
CA SER A 80 20.38 -24.33 23.82
C SER A 80 20.40 -24.58 25.33
N TRP A 81 21.36 -25.35 25.82
CA TRP A 81 21.57 -25.54 27.27
C TRP A 81 21.98 -24.23 27.97
N ARG A 82 22.96 -23.50 27.42
CA ARG A 82 23.42 -22.20 27.96
C ARG A 82 22.25 -21.22 28.07
N ARG A 83 21.35 -21.21 27.08
CA ARG A 83 20.17 -20.34 27.12
C ARG A 83 19.30 -20.63 28.35
N LEU A 84 18.96 -21.89 28.61
CA LEU A 84 18.14 -22.30 29.76
C LEU A 84 18.78 -21.90 31.08
N VAL A 85 20.08 -22.15 31.25
CA VAL A 85 20.82 -21.73 32.45
C VAL A 85 20.72 -20.22 32.63
N PHE A 86 21.01 -19.44 31.59
CA PHE A 86 21.01 -17.98 31.70
C PHE A 86 19.60 -17.40 31.86
N ASP A 87 18.56 -18.06 31.32
CA ASP A 87 17.16 -17.71 31.56
C ASP A 87 16.81 -17.82 33.05
N SER A 88 17.11 -18.97 33.66
CA SER A 88 16.90 -19.19 35.10
C SER A 88 17.68 -18.21 35.97
N LEU A 89 18.93 -17.92 35.61
CA LEU A 89 19.77 -17.04 36.41
C LEU A 89 19.36 -15.57 36.29
N THR A 90 18.94 -15.11 35.10
CA THR A 90 18.47 -13.73 34.90
C THR A 90 17.27 -13.45 35.80
N LEU A 91 16.25 -14.32 35.75
CA LEU A 91 15.03 -14.17 36.54
C LEU A 91 15.27 -14.41 38.03
N GLY A 92 16.04 -15.45 38.38
CA GLY A 92 16.26 -15.82 39.78
C GLY A 92 17.18 -14.85 40.55
N PHE A 93 18.23 -14.35 39.92
CA PHE A 93 19.08 -13.32 40.55
C PHE A 93 18.46 -11.93 40.47
N GLY A 94 17.60 -11.70 39.48
CA GLY A 94 17.03 -10.40 39.21
C GLY A 94 18.06 -9.37 38.77
N ARG A 95 19.04 -9.81 37.97
CA ARG A 95 20.07 -8.95 37.37
C ARG A 95 20.63 -9.56 36.09
N PRO A 96 21.31 -8.78 35.24
CA PRO A 96 21.95 -9.28 34.03
C PRO A 96 23.05 -10.27 34.37
N VAL A 97 23.11 -11.36 33.62
CA VAL A 97 24.16 -12.37 33.70
C VAL A 97 25.00 -12.45 32.44
N ASP A 98 24.52 -11.86 31.34
CA ASP A 98 25.27 -11.75 30.09
C ASP A 98 26.21 -10.52 30.14
N PRO A 99 27.42 -10.59 29.53
CA PRO A 99 28.36 -9.47 29.52
C PRO A 99 27.83 -8.27 28.73
N ASP A 100 27.04 -8.53 27.69
CA ASP A 100 26.36 -7.53 26.88
C ASP A 100 24.95 -7.29 27.45
N PRO A 101 24.67 -6.12 28.03
CA PRO A 101 23.37 -5.80 28.63
C PRO A 101 22.20 -5.94 27.64
N TRP A 102 22.43 -5.72 26.34
CA TRP A 102 21.40 -5.92 25.32
C TRP A 102 20.96 -7.37 25.18
N THR A 103 21.83 -8.33 25.48
CA THR A 103 21.47 -9.75 25.51
C THR A 103 20.49 -10.02 26.66
N GLY A 104 20.68 -9.37 27.80
CA GLY A 104 19.73 -9.38 28.91
C GLY A 104 18.36 -8.82 28.50
N VAL A 105 18.34 -7.65 27.86
CA VAL A 105 17.09 -7.04 27.36
C VAL A 105 16.37 -7.95 26.36
N TYR A 106 17.09 -8.54 25.41
CA TYR A 106 16.52 -9.49 24.45
C TYR A 106 15.88 -10.69 25.16
N ARG A 107 16.50 -11.16 26.23
CA ARG A 107 16.00 -12.27 27.06
C ARG A 107 14.69 -11.88 27.75
N LEU A 108 14.65 -10.70 28.39
CA LEU A 108 13.43 -10.17 29.01
C LEU A 108 12.29 -10.01 28.00
N ALA A 109 12.59 -9.45 26.83
CA ALA A 109 11.62 -9.31 25.75
C ALA A 109 11.12 -10.68 25.24
N SER A 110 12.00 -11.69 25.23
CA SER A 110 11.64 -13.05 24.82
C SER A 110 10.69 -13.72 25.81
N PHE A 111 10.80 -13.42 27.11
CA PHE A 111 9.87 -13.92 28.13
C PHE A 111 8.46 -13.36 27.95
N LEU A 112 8.33 -12.05 27.71
CA LEU A 112 7.01 -11.43 27.59
C LEU A 112 6.34 -11.62 26.24
N HIS A 113 7.11 -11.53 25.15
CA HIS A 113 6.56 -11.41 23.79
C HIS A 113 6.91 -12.60 22.89
N GLY A 114 7.69 -13.55 23.41
CA GLY A 114 8.26 -14.63 22.62
C GLY A 114 9.40 -14.18 21.70
N LYS A 115 10.19 -15.16 21.24
CA LYS A 115 11.43 -14.93 20.47
C LYS A 115 11.22 -14.15 19.17
N ARG A 116 10.09 -14.37 18.50
CA ARG A 116 9.78 -13.74 17.22
C ARG A 116 9.65 -12.23 17.39
N LEU A 117 8.94 -11.76 18.41
CA LEU A 117 8.77 -10.33 18.67
C LEU A 117 10.01 -9.71 19.32
N ALA A 118 10.68 -10.45 20.22
CA ALA A 118 11.93 -10.01 20.83
C ALA A 118 13.04 -9.70 19.79
N SER A 119 13.00 -10.34 18.62
CA SER A 119 13.96 -10.05 17.54
C SER A 119 13.92 -8.58 17.07
N ALA A 120 12.80 -7.88 17.26
CA ALA A 120 12.69 -6.46 16.94
C ALA A 120 13.61 -5.59 17.80
N VAL A 121 13.98 -6.04 19.00
CA VAL A 121 14.94 -5.34 19.89
C VAL A 121 16.34 -5.28 19.25
N TYR A 122 16.74 -6.29 18.46
CA TYR A 122 18.01 -6.23 17.73
C TYR A 122 18.00 -5.13 16.68
N ASN A 123 16.88 -4.95 15.97
CA ASN A 123 16.76 -3.90 14.97
C ASN A 123 16.74 -2.51 15.62
N PHE A 124 16.14 -2.39 16.80
CA PHE A 124 16.21 -1.17 17.60
C PHE A 124 17.66 -0.85 18.00
N ARG A 125 18.34 -1.81 18.65
CA ARG A 125 19.76 -1.68 19.03
C ARG A 125 20.66 -1.33 17.86
N ALA A 126 20.48 -1.99 16.71
CA ALA A 126 21.36 -1.83 15.55
C ALA A 126 21.33 -0.42 14.94
N ARG A 127 20.34 0.41 15.29
CA ARG A 127 20.22 1.80 14.83
C ARG A 127 20.56 2.84 15.89
N LEU A 128 20.85 2.41 17.11
CA LEU A 128 21.40 3.29 18.14
C LEU A 128 22.91 3.52 17.89
N PRO A 129 23.49 4.61 18.39
CA PRO A 129 24.92 4.82 18.34
C PRO A 129 25.71 3.64 18.92
N ALA A 130 26.89 3.38 18.35
CA ALA A 130 27.74 2.30 18.81
C ALA A 130 28.12 2.49 20.29
N GLY A 131 27.98 1.43 21.09
CA GLY A 131 28.30 1.45 22.52
C GLY A 131 27.17 1.95 23.43
N THR A 132 26.03 2.42 22.89
CA THR A 132 24.87 2.79 23.72
C THR A 132 24.40 1.60 24.55
N LEU A 133 24.40 1.74 25.88
CA LEU A 133 23.83 0.74 26.77
C LEU A 133 22.30 0.90 26.80
N PRO A 134 21.54 -0.18 27.06
CA PRO A 134 20.08 -0.10 27.17
C PRO A 134 19.57 0.95 28.16
N ARG A 135 20.22 1.08 29.32
CA ARG A 135 19.88 2.05 30.37
C ARG A 135 20.14 3.51 29.98
N ASP A 136 20.92 3.74 28.94
CA ASP A 136 21.28 5.09 28.46
C ASP A 136 20.37 5.54 27.30
N VAL A 137 19.39 4.71 26.91
CA VAL A 137 18.44 5.02 25.85
C VAL A 137 17.42 6.04 26.36
N THR A 138 17.56 7.29 25.94
CA THR A 138 16.60 8.37 26.26
C THR A 138 15.58 8.56 25.15
N THR A 139 14.44 9.18 25.46
CA THR A 139 13.45 9.63 24.46
C THR A 139 14.10 10.47 23.36
N ALA A 140 14.92 11.45 23.74
CA ALA A 140 15.62 12.32 22.81
C ALA A 140 16.54 11.54 21.86
N LEU A 141 17.29 10.56 22.37
CA LEU A 141 18.15 9.71 21.55
C LEU A 141 17.34 8.85 20.57
N ALA A 142 16.27 8.21 21.06
CA ALA A 142 15.42 7.38 20.22
C ALA A 142 14.74 8.19 19.11
N HIS A 143 14.22 9.39 19.43
CA HIS A 143 13.61 10.30 18.46
C HIS A 143 14.62 10.81 17.43
N ALA A 144 15.85 11.12 17.84
CA ALA A 144 16.92 11.51 16.92
C ALA A 144 17.24 10.38 15.93
N CYS A 145 17.36 9.14 16.41
CA CYS A 145 17.58 7.98 15.55
C CYS A 145 16.40 7.74 14.60
N ASP A 146 15.16 7.83 15.08
CA ASP A 146 13.95 7.64 14.27
C ASP A 146 13.85 8.65 13.10
N ARG A 147 14.25 9.90 13.35
CA ARG A 147 14.23 10.99 12.36
C ARG A 147 15.08 10.66 11.12
N ASP A 148 16.20 9.98 11.30
CA ASP A 148 17.14 9.64 10.22
C ASP A 148 16.76 8.36 9.47
N LEU A 149 15.74 7.63 9.94
CA LEU A 149 15.22 6.41 9.32
C LEU A 149 14.04 6.71 8.39
N SER A 150 13.79 5.84 7.41
CA SER A 150 12.61 5.93 6.54
C SER A 150 12.01 4.54 6.23
N GLY A 151 10.78 4.52 5.74
CA GLY A 151 10.10 3.32 5.25
C GLY A 151 10.09 2.15 6.25
N SER A 152 10.49 0.97 5.77
CA SER A 152 10.48 -0.27 6.56
C SER A 152 11.48 -0.26 7.72
N GLU A 153 12.59 0.46 7.59
CA GLU A 153 13.61 0.54 8.63
C GLU A 153 13.08 1.31 9.84
N ARG A 154 12.41 2.44 9.60
CA ARG A 154 11.75 3.23 10.66
C ARG A 154 10.67 2.40 11.36
N GLN A 155 9.82 1.72 10.59
CA GLN A 155 8.76 0.87 11.17
C GLN A 155 9.36 -0.25 12.04
N SER A 156 10.45 -0.87 11.61
CA SER A 156 11.12 -1.89 12.42
C SER A 156 11.77 -1.30 13.67
N PHE A 157 12.34 -0.10 13.58
CA PHE A 157 12.94 0.60 14.71
C PHE A 157 11.90 0.97 15.77
N ARG A 158 10.82 1.65 15.37
CA ARG A 158 9.69 2.00 16.26
C ARG A 158 9.06 0.77 16.90
N ARG A 159 8.89 -0.32 16.13
CA ARG A 159 8.39 -1.59 16.69
C ARG A 159 9.32 -2.14 17.76
N GLY A 160 10.63 -2.11 17.52
CA GLY A 160 11.61 -2.57 18.51
C GLY A 160 11.64 -1.68 19.76
N ALA A 161 11.53 -0.37 19.59
CA ALA A 161 11.39 0.60 20.70
C ALA A 161 10.12 0.35 21.52
N LEU A 162 8.98 0.05 20.88
CA LEU A 162 7.74 -0.28 21.57
C LEU A 162 7.85 -1.60 22.37
N ILE A 163 8.54 -2.62 21.83
CA ILE A 163 8.83 -3.85 22.57
C ILE A 163 9.77 -3.55 23.75
N PHE A 164 10.76 -2.65 23.57
CA PHE A 164 11.63 -2.21 24.64
C PHE A 164 10.87 -1.50 25.76
N ASP A 165 9.99 -0.56 25.42
CA ASP A 165 9.15 0.17 26.38
C ASP A 165 8.16 -0.74 27.11
N SER A 166 7.64 -1.77 26.47
CA SER A 166 6.73 -2.71 27.13
C SER A 166 7.39 -3.46 28.31
N LEU A 167 8.73 -3.53 28.36
CA LEU A 167 9.45 -4.12 29.49
C LEU A 167 9.25 -3.34 30.79
N PHE A 168 8.90 -2.05 30.70
CA PHE A 168 8.58 -1.21 31.86
C PHE A 168 7.27 -1.63 32.55
N GLY A 169 6.40 -2.39 31.85
CA GLY A 169 5.16 -2.90 32.43
C GLY A 169 5.34 -4.05 33.43
N GLN A 170 6.59 -4.47 33.68
CA GLN A 170 6.92 -5.54 34.62
C GLN A 170 7.82 -5.01 35.73
N ASP A 171 7.28 -4.86 36.94
CA ASP A 171 8.01 -4.36 38.11
C ASP A 171 9.30 -5.14 38.38
N ALA A 172 9.26 -6.47 38.15
CA ALA A 172 10.43 -7.33 38.28
C ALA A 172 11.61 -6.83 37.42
N PHE A 173 11.35 -6.35 36.20
CA PHE A 173 12.40 -6.00 35.24
C PHE A 173 13.04 -4.64 35.53
N LEU A 174 12.29 -3.70 36.10
CA LEU A 174 12.80 -2.39 36.51
C LEU A 174 13.94 -2.55 37.54
N GLY A 175 13.81 -3.52 38.45
CA GLY A 175 14.82 -3.84 39.45
C GLY A 175 16.12 -4.44 38.89
N PHE A 176 16.16 -4.85 37.62
CA PHE A 176 17.34 -5.52 37.04
C PHE A 176 18.41 -4.53 36.57
N GLY A 177 18.09 -3.23 36.50
CA GLY A 177 19.06 -2.19 36.09
C GLY A 177 19.45 -2.23 34.61
N LEU A 178 18.64 -2.88 33.77
CA LEU A 178 18.80 -2.88 32.30
C LEU A 178 18.04 -1.75 31.62
N LEU A 179 16.93 -1.31 32.19
CA LEU A 179 16.07 -0.30 31.56
C LEU A 179 16.51 1.11 31.97
N PRO A 180 16.25 2.12 31.11
CA PRO A 180 16.44 3.52 31.49
C PRO A 180 15.47 3.91 32.62
N SER A 181 15.68 5.06 33.24
CA SER A 181 14.83 5.54 34.33
C SER A 181 13.39 5.84 33.89
N ASN A 182 13.19 6.19 32.62
CA ASN A 182 11.89 6.46 32.03
C ASN A 182 11.73 5.68 30.71
N PRO A 183 10.51 5.26 30.35
CA PRO A 183 10.23 4.71 29.02
C PRO A 183 10.49 5.76 27.93
N ILE A 184 10.73 5.31 26.70
CA ILE A 184 10.96 6.19 25.54
C ILE A 184 9.70 7.00 25.25
N GLY A 185 8.53 6.34 25.30
CA GLY A 185 7.24 6.92 24.99
C GLY A 185 6.93 6.90 23.49
N ASP A 186 5.82 7.55 23.14
CA ASP A 186 5.36 7.58 21.76
C ASP A 186 6.33 8.33 20.84
N PHE A 187 6.46 7.82 19.62
CA PHE A 187 7.18 8.52 18.57
C PHE A 187 6.25 9.54 17.91
N PRO A 188 6.75 10.74 17.55
CA PRO A 188 5.96 11.72 16.85
C PRO A 188 5.39 11.15 15.54
N ASP A 189 4.15 11.51 15.25
CA ASP A 189 3.47 11.07 14.04
C ASP A 189 4.14 11.65 12.79
N TRP A 190 4.56 10.79 11.88
CA TRP A 190 5.44 11.17 10.77
C TRP A 190 4.72 11.99 9.70
N GLU A 191 3.39 11.86 9.63
CA GLU A 191 2.54 12.58 8.68
C GLU A 191 2.34 14.05 9.09
N HIS A 192 2.61 14.39 10.34
CA HIS A 192 2.47 15.75 10.84
C HIS A 192 3.78 16.52 10.68
N HIS A 193 3.95 17.20 9.54
CA HIS A 193 5.15 17.97 9.22
C HIS A 193 5.55 19.00 10.30
N ALA A 194 4.57 19.50 11.08
CA ALA A 194 4.80 20.41 12.20
C ALA A 194 5.65 19.79 13.33
N THR A 195 5.69 18.46 13.47
CA THR A 195 6.55 17.80 14.48
C THR A 195 7.99 17.66 14.02
N GLN A 196 8.23 17.61 12.70
CA GLN A 196 9.56 17.46 12.10
C GLN A 196 10.25 18.80 11.88
N ALA A 197 9.46 19.83 11.59
CA ALA A 197 9.87 21.20 11.42
C ALA A 197 8.84 22.09 12.13
N PRO A 198 9.01 22.33 13.44
CA PRO A 198 8.16 23.26 14.17
C PRO A 198 8.09 24.60 13.45
N LEU A 199 6.88 25.17 13.37
CA LEU A 199 6.72 26.49 12.79
C LEU A 199 7.36 27.52 13.74
N PRO A 200 8.17 28.46 13.23
CA PRO A 200 8.65 29.56 14.04
C PRO A 200 7.49 30.50 14.40
N PRO A 201 7.61 31.30 15.47
CA PRO A 201 6.49 32.02 16.06
C PRO A 201 5.63 32.81 15.07
N LYS A 202 6.23 33.53 14.12
CA LYS A 202 5.47 34.31 13.13
C LYS A 202 4.69 33.44 12.14
N LEU A 203 5.17 32.24 11.84
CA LEU A 203 4.44 31.28 11.00
C LEU A 203 3.40 30.51 11.81
N GLU A 204 3.63 30.31 13.11
CA GLU A 204 2.65 29.70 14.02
C GLU A 204 1.45 30.62 14.22
N ASP A 205 1.67 31.92 14.46
CA ASP A 205 0.60 32.93 14.50
C ASP A 205 -0.22 32.94 13.20
N ALA A 206 0.48 32.87 12.06
CA ALA A 206 -0.14 32.80 10.75
C ALA A 206 -0.89 31.48 10.53
N TYR A 207 -0.41 30.37 11.09
CA TYR A 207 -1.06 29.07 11.00
C TYR A 207 -2.40 29.06 11.76
N GLU A 208 -2.41 29.59 12.99
CA GLU A 208 -3.62 29.64 13.82
C GLU A 208 -4.71 30.54 13.22
N ALA A 209 -4.31 31.66 12.61
CA ALA A 209 -5.25 32.57 11.94
C ALA A 209 -5.79 32.04 10.59
N ALA A 210 -5.24 30.93 10.07
CA ALA A 210 -5.46 30.54 8.69
C ALA A 210 -6.57 29.48 8.48
N PRO A 211 -7.25 29.52 7.30
CA PRO A 211 -8.24 28.50 6.94
C PRO A 211 -7.60 27.12 6.73
N ALA A 212 -8.40 26.05 6.83
CA ALA A 212 -7.93 24.66 6.84
C ALA A 212 -6.99 24.29 5.67
N GLN A 213 -7.21 24.85 4.48
CA GLN A 213 -6.36 24.57 3.30
C GLN A 213 -4.95 25.15 3.41
N ILE A 214 -4.79 26.24 4.17
CA ILE A 214 -3.50 26.89 4.43
C ILE A 214 -2.81 26.15 5.57
N ARG A 215 -3.54 25.79 6.63
CA ARG A 215 -3.02 24.94 7.71
C ARG A 215 -2.50 23.60 7.21
N ALA A 216 -3.16 22.99 6.22
CA ALA A 216 -2.64 21.75 5.60
C ALA A 216 -1.35 21.96 4.78
N ALA A 217 -1.12 23.15 4.24
CA ALA A 217 -0.02 23.45 3.32
C ALA A 217 1.23 24.00 4.04
N LEU A 218 1.03 24.87 5.03
CA LEU A 218 2.08 25.67 5.65
C LEU A 218 3.17 24.82 6.36
N PRO A 219 2.84 23.84 7.22
CA PRO A 219 3.84 22.99 7.85
C PRO A 219 4.66 22.17 6.85
N PHE A 220 4.03 21.71 5.76
CA PHE A 220 4.74 20.97 4.72
C PHE A 220 5.73 21.86 3.97
N ILE A 221 5.30 23.05 3.55
CA ILE A 221 6.16 23.97 2.82
C ILE A 221 7.31 24.46 3.69
N TRP A 222 7.07 24.74 4.97
CA TRP A 222 8.12 25.08 5.91
C TRP A 222 9.16 23.96 6.05
N HIS A 223 8.71 22.73 6.25
CA HIS A 223 9.60 21.57 6.35
C HIS A 223 10.45 21.38 5.08
N ILE A 224 9.85 21.50 3.89
CA ILE A 224 10.59 21.45 2.62
C ILE A 224 11.59 22.61 2.52
N ALA A 225 11.20 23.81 2.96
CA ALA A 225 12.06 24.98 2.89
C ALA A 225 13.33 24.82 3.75
N LEU A 226 13.23 24.19 4.92
CA LEU A 226 14.38 23.84 5.76
C LEU A 226 15.23 22.73 5.11
N ARG A 227 14.60 21.65 4.63
CA ARG A 227 15.31 20.52 3.99
C ARG A 227 16.10 20.95 2.77
N ALA A 228 15.54 21.85 1.97
CA ALA A 228 16.18 22.40 0.78
C ALA A 228 17.07 23.63 1.05
N LYS A 229 17.26 24.00 2.33
CA LYS A 229 18.08 25.13 2.76
C LYS A 229 17.66 26.47 2.12
N VAL A 230 16.36 26.62 1.85
CA VAL A 230 15.77 27.93 1.52
C VAL A 230 15.76 28.82 2.77
N PHE A 231 15.55 28.20 3.94
CA PHE A 231 15.64 28.80 5.28
C PHE A 231 16.44 27.87 6.21
N CYS A 232 16.88 28.42 7.35
CA CYS A 232 17.55 27.71 8.43
C CYS A 232 16.61 27.50 9.63
N GLU A 233 16.88 26.51 10.49
CA GLU A 233 16.02 26.17 11.65
C GLU A 233 15.84 27.34 12.65
N GLY A 234 16.76 28.29 12.70
CA GLY A 234 16.68 29.48 13.56
C GLY A 234 15.94 30.67 12.94
N ASP A 235 15.51 30.58 11.68
CA ASP A 235 14.84 31.68 11.00
C ASP A 235 13.40 31.84 11.50
N ASN A 236 12.95 33.09 11.67
CA ASN A 236 11.57 33.42 12.03
C ASN A 236 10.90 34.31 10.96
N PRO A 237 10.67 33.78 9.75
CA PRO A 237 10.07 34.52 8.65
C PRO A 237 8.56 34.77 8.89
N SER A 238 8.05 35.90 8.40
CA SER A 238 6.59 36.04 8.21
C SER A 238 6.13 35.22 7.01
N GLY A 239 4.82 34.98 6.88
CA GLY A 239 4.25 34.30 5.70
C GLY A 239 4.56 35.03 4.38
N GLU A 240 4.60 36.36 4.39
CA GLU A 240 5.03 37.19 3.26
C GLU A 240 6.49 36.96 2.89
N HIS A 241 7.38 36.85 3.88
CA HIS A 241 8.80 36.60 3.64
C HIS A 241 9.04 35.18 3.12
N LEU A 242 8.33 34.19 3.68
CA LEU A 242 8.32 32.80 3.21
C LEU A 242 7.90 32.70 1.74
N MET A 243 6.93 33.53 1.31
CA MET A 243 6.41 33.60 -0.07
C MET A 243 6.95 34.79 -0.87
N SER A 244 8.10 35.35 -0.49
CA SER A 244 8.80 36.37 -1.27
C SER A 244 9.19 35.80 -2.64
N ASP A 245 9.38 36.65 -3.66
CA ASP A 245 9.65 36.17 -5.03
C ASP A 245 10.91 35.26 -5.07
N ALA A 246 11.98 35.66 -4.38
CA ALA A 246 13.21 34.87 -4.30
C ALA A 246 13.07 33.53 -3.55
N ALA A 247 12.25 33.47 -2.49
CA ALA A 247 12.00 32.24 -1.76
C ALA A 247 11.05 31.31 -2.53
N ARG A 248 10.00 31.89 -3.12
CA ARG A 248 9.01 31.17 -3.94
C ARG A 248 9.65 30.53 -5.16
N ASP A 249 10.49 31.25 -5.89
CA ASP A 249 11.12 30.71 -7.11
C ASP A 249 12.05 29.52 -6.77
N ARG A 250 12.76 29.61 -5.65
CA ARG A 250 13.52 28.48 -5.08
C ARG A 250 12.62 27.31 -4.70
N LEU A 251 11.48 27.57 -4.04
CA LEU A 251 10.50 26.53 -3.69
C LEU A 251 9.86 25.88 -4.93
N ILE A 252 9.58 26.64 -5.98
CA ILE A 252 9.00 26.10 -7.23
C ILE A 252 9.98 25.17 -7.95
N ALA A 253 11.29 25.42 -7.83
CA ALA A 253 12.33 24.60 -8.45
C ALA A 253 12.52 23.24 -7.75
N ILE A 254 12.02 23.07 -6.52
CA ILE A 254 12.18 21.85 -5.73
C ILE A 254 11.22 20.73 -6.17
N THR A 255 11.73 19.51 -6.21
CA THR A 255 10.93 18.30 -6.30
C THR A 255 10.90 17.60 -4.93
N PRO A 256 9.75 17.50 -4.23
CA PRO A 256 9.70 16.89 -2.88
C PRO A 256 10.24 15.46 -2.81
N ALA A 257 10.13 14.68 -3.89
CA ALA A 257 10.66 13.32 -3.95
C ALA A 257 12.19 13.26 -3.79
N GLU A 258 12.92 14.30 -4.19
CA GLU A 258 14.39 14.41 -4.00
C GLU A 258 14.76 14.47 -2.51
N PHE A 259 13.82 14.89 -1.66
CA PHE A 259 13.97 14.97 -0.21
C PHE A 259 13.28 13.81 0.52
N GLY A 260 12.92 12.74 -0.20
CA GLY A 260 12.34 11.52 0.38
C GLY A 260 10.83 11.56 0.64
N PHE A 261 10.11 12.58 0.14
CA PHE A 261 8.67 12.68 0.32
C PHE A 261 7.91 11.95 -0.79
N SER A 262 7.12 10.92 -0.42
CA SER A 262 6.22 10.20 -1.34
C SER A 262 4.86 10.87 -1.52
N ALA A 263 4.50 11.79 -0.63
CA ALA A 263 3.31 12.63 -0.69
C ALA A 263 3.60 13.97 0.01
N PRO A 264 2.92 15.08 -0.35
CA PRO A 264 1.99 15.24 -1.48
C PRO A 264 2.62 15.04 -2.87
N SER A 265 1.79 14.72 -3.87
CA SER A 265 2.23 14.64 -5.28
C SER A 265 2.79 15.99 -5.76
N GLU A 266 3.60 16.00 -6.83
CA GLU A 266 4.18 17.26 -7.36
C GLU A 266 3.10 18.30 -7.72
N GLY A 267 1.96 17.85 -8.27
CA GLY A 267 0.82 18.73 -8.55
C GLY A 267 0.17 19.31 -7.29
N THR A 268 0.10 18.51 -6.22
CA THR A 268 -0.42 18.95 -4.91
C THR A 268 0.55 19.90 -4.22
N TYR A 269 1.87 19.62 -4.27
CA TYR A 269 2.91 20.51 -3.77
C TYR A 269 2.85 21.90 -4.42
N ARG A 270 2.73 21.96 -5.75
CA ARG A 270 2.57 23.22 -6.47
C ARG A 270 1.28 23.95 -6.09
N SER A 271 0.21 23.18 -5.83
CA SER A 271 -1.05 23.74 -5.34
C SER A 271 -0.87 24.36 -3.95
N TYR A 272 -0.04 23.78 -3.09
CA TYR A 272 0.31 24.35 -1.77
C TYR A 272 1.06 25.68 -1.92
N ILE A 273 2.12 25.73 -2.73
CA ILE A 273 2.86 26.98 -2.99
C ILE A 273 1.91 28.05 -3.53
N THR A 274 1.07 27.71 -4.50
CA THR A 274 0.11 28.66 -5.11
C THR A 274 -0.88 29.20 -4.07
N ARG A 275 -1.42 28.33 -3.21
CA ARG A 275 -2.37 28.74 -2.16
C ARG A 275 -1.71 29.64 -1.13
N LEU A 276 -0.52 29.28 -0.65
CA LEU A 276 0.22 30.10 0.31
C LEU A 276 0.62 31.46 -0.31
N THR A 277 1.05 31.47 -1.58
CA THR A 277 1.38 32.71 -2.28
C THR A 277 0.16 33.63 -2.36
N ARG A 278 -1.01 33.13 -2.74
CA ARG A 278 -2.25 33.94 -2.79
C ARG A 278 -2.71 34.40 -1.41
N TYR A 279 -2.53 33.57 -0.39
CA TYR A 279 -2.96 33.88 0.96
C TYR A 279 -2.09 34.96 1.60
N PHE A 280 -0.76 34.83 1.48
CA PHE A 280 0.17 35.79 2.07
C PHE A 280 0.47 37.00 1.17
N ARG A 281 0.16 36.94 -0.13
CA ARG A 281 0.36 38.05 -1.08
C ARG A 281 -0.88 38.25 -1.97
N PRO A 282 -2.03 38.67 -1.42
CA PRO A 282 -3.29 38.78 -2.15
C PRO A 282 -3.29 39.90 -3.21
N GLU A 283 -2.45 40.93 -3.05
CA GLU A 283 -2.38 42.10 -3.94
C GLU A 283 -1.55 41.89 -5.21
N ALA A 284 -0.79 40.80 -5.30
CA ALA A 284 0.10 40.57 -6.41
C ALA A 284 -0.55 39.64 -7.46
N GLU A 285 -0.71 40.15 -8.69
CA GLU A 285 -1.13 39.34 -9.84
C GLU A 285 0.02 38.41 -10.24
N PHE A 286 -0.12 37.11 -9.93
CA PHE A 286 0.87 36.11 -10.31
C PHE A 286 0.39 35.25 -11.48
N PRO A 287 1.21 35.08 -12.53
CA PRO A 287 0.96 34.07 -13.55
C PRO A 287 0.89 32.68 -12.89
N PRO A 288 0.05 31.75 -13.38
CA PRO A 288 0.05 30.37 -12.91
C PRO A 288 1.46 29.76 -13.00
N ILE A 289 1.88 28.98 -12.01
CA ILE A 289 3.22 28.34 -11.96
C ILE A 289 3.52 27.52 -13.24
N ALA A 290 2.50 26.90 -13.83
CA ALA A 290 2.62 26.17 -15.10
C ALA A 290 3.03 27.04 -16.30
N VAL A 291 2.70 28.34 -16.25
CA VAL A 291 3.10 29.35 -17.24
C VAL A 291 4.54 29.80 -16.99
N GLN A 292 4.90 30.07 -15.73
CA GLN A 292 6.25 30.52 -15.36
C GLN A 292 7.34 29.52 -15.78
N ARG A 293 7.10 28.21 -15.60
CA ARG A 293 8.05 27.16 -16.01
C ARG A 293 8.26 27.07 -17.54
N ARG A 294 7.37 27.64 -18.36
CA ARG A 294 7.54 27.67 -19.83
C ARG A 294 8.43 28.82 -20.29
N GLY A 295 8.92 29.65 -19.37
CA GLY A 295 9.87 30.73 -19.63
C GLY A 295 9.22 32.10 -19.82
N PRO A 296 10.04 33.15 -20.00
CA PRO A 296 9.60 34.55 -20.05
C PRO A 296 8.55 34.84 -21.12
N ALA A 297 8.66 34.20 -22.29
CA ALA A 297 7.69 34.35 -23.38
C ALA A 297 6.28 33.93 -22.95
N ALA A 298 6.14 32.80 -22.26
CA ALA A 298 4.84 32.30 -21.80
C ALA A 298 4.22 33.22 -20.73
N VAL A 299 5.05 33.82 -19.87
CA VAL A 299 4.62 34.85 -18.91
C VAL A 299 4.10 36.07 -19.66
N GLY A 300 4.85 36.60 -20.64
CA GLY A 300 4.42 37.74 -21.45
C GLY A 300 3.08 37.49 -22.16
N TRP A 301 2.86 36.29 -22.71
CA TRP A 301 1.58 35.90 -23.31
C TRP A 301 0.43 35.74 -22.31
N HIS A 302 0.72 35.36 -21.07
CA HIS A 302 -0.27 35.33 -20.01
C HIS A 302 -0.70 36.74 -19.60
N ASP A 303 0.27 37.61 -19.36
CA ASP A 303 0.05 38.99 -18.93
C ASP A 303 -0.72 39.76 -20.01
N PHE A 304 -0.33 39.61 -21.28
CA PHE A 304 -1.05 40.18 -22.40
C PHE A 304 -2.52 39.76 -22.44
N ARG A 305 -2.83 38.46 -22.29
CA ARG A 305 -4.23 37.98 -22.27
C ARG A 305 -5.00 38.41 -21.03
N SER A 306 -4.34 38.50 -19.88
CA SER A 306 -4.97 39.00 -18.65
C SER A 306 -5.32 40.48 -18.81
N ARG A 307 -4.42 41.27 -19.40
CA ARG A 307 -4.66 42.70 -19.64
C ARG A 307 -5.72 42.96 -20.71
N LEU A 308 -5.72 42.18 -21.80
CA LEU A 308 -6.79 42.24 -22.79
C LEU A 308 -8.18 42.00 -22.18
N ARG A 309 -8.28 41.03 -21.27
CA ARG A 309 -9.54 40.75 -20.55
C ARG A 309 -9.93 41.89 -19.61
N ALA A 310 -8.96 42.49 -18.92
CA ALA A 310 -9.20 43.66 -18.08
C ALA A 310 -9.69 44.87 -18.90
N CYS A 311 -9.24 45.02 -20.15
CA CYS A 311 -9.72 46.03 -21.09
C CYS A 311 -11.03 45.64 -21.83
N GLY A 312 -11.74 44.60 -21.38
CA GLY A 312 -13.06 44.23 -21.91
C GLY A 312 -13.06 43.28 -23.11
N VAL A 313 -11.91 42.75 -23.54
CA VAL A 313 -11.87 41.75 -24.62
C VAL A 313 -12.37 40.40 -24.09
N SER A 314 -13.42 39.87 -24.74
CA SER A 314 -14.05 38.61 -24.31
C SER A 314 -13.08 37.43 -24.36
N MET A 315 -13.31 36.44 -23.48
CA MET A 315 -12.47 35.24 -23.40
C MET A 315 -12.43 34.48 -24.73
N GLN A 316 -13.56 34.41 -25.46
CA GLN A 316 -13.64 33.78 -26.77
C GLN A 316 -12.75 34.50 -27.79
N ARG A 317 -12.75 35.84 -27.78
CA ARG A 317 -11.93 36.65 -28.68
C ARG A 317 -10.44 36.53 -28.35
N ALA A 318 -10.07 36.57 -27.08
CA ALA A 318 -8.70 36.36 -26.62
C ALA A 318 -8.19 34.93 -26.92
N SER A 319 -9.08 33.92 -27.00
CA SER A 319 -8.68 32.53 -27.28
C SER A 319 -8.08 32.34 -28.68
N VAL A 320 -8.37 33.24 -29.62
CA VAL A 320 -7.80 33.23 -30.98
C VAL A 320 -6.27 33.37 -30.97
N LEU A 321 -5.71 34.03 -29.94
CA LEU A 321 -4.26 34.18 -29.76
C LEU A 321 -3.54 32.87 -29.46
N SER A 322 -4.23 31.76 -29.22
CA SER A 322 -3.61 30.47 -28.87
C SER A 322 -2.69 29.92 -29.96
N VAL A 323 -3.09 30.02 -31.24
CA VAL A 323 -2.28 29.51 -32.35
C VAL A 323 -0.99 30.33 -32.54
N LEU A 324 -1.10 31.66 -32.41
CA LEU A 324 0.02 32.57 -32.48
C LEU A 324 0.97 32.40 -31.29
N SER A 325 0.44 32.43 -30.06
CA SER A 325 1.28 32.30 -28.86
C SER A 325 1.99 30.96 -28.79
N THR A 326 1.33 29.86 -29.18
CA THR A 326 1.95 28.53 -29.11
C THR A 326 3.19 28.45 -30.02
N ARG A 327 3.17 29.14 -31.18
CA ARG A 327 4.33 29.21 -32.07
C ARG A 327 5.38 30.21 -31.57
N ALA A 328 4.94 31.38 -31.09
CA ALA A 328 5.84 32.40 -30.54
C ALA A 328 6.58 31.89 -29.29
N GLU A 329 5.87 31.24 -28.34
CA GLU A 329 6.44 30.60 -27.15
C GLU A 329 7.51 29.55 -27.51
N LYS A 330 7.29 28.76 -28.57
CA LYS A 330 8.30 27.78 -29.05
C LYS A 330 9.55 28.45 -29.62
N ALA A 331 9.41 29.65 -30.17
CA ALA A 331 10.52 30.47 -30.65
C ALA A 331 11.13 31.35 -29.53
N GLY A 332 10.64 31.25 -28.29
CA GLY A 332 11.08 32.09 -27.18
C GLY A 332 10.60 33.55 -27.27
N LEU A 333 9.62 33.86 -28.11
CA LEU A 333 9.12 35.20 -28.38
C LEU A 333 7.89 35.53 -27.54
N GLY A 334 7.96 36.63 -26.78
CA GLY A 334 6.81 37.26 -26.16
C GLY A 334 5.97 38.07 -27.16
N PRO A 335 4.80 38.59 -26.73
CA PRO A 335 3.95 39.43 -27.58
C PRO A 335 4.67 40.66 -28.15
N SER A 336 5.54 41.30 -27.38
CA SER A 336 6.31 42.48 -27.77
C SER A 336 7.45 42.20 -28.75
N ASP A 337 7.90 40.95 -28.81
CA ASP A 337 9.06 40.54 -29.63
C ASP A 337 8.65 40.12 -31.06
N LEU A 338 7.35 40.09 -31.34
CA LEU A 338 6.86 39.72 -32.66
C LEU A 338 7.23 40.78 -33.71
N THR A 339 7.70 40.32 -34.87
CA THR A 339 8.00 41.18 -36.01
C THR A 339 7.16 40.82 -37.23
N PRO A 340 6.93 41.77 -38.16
CA PRO A 340 6.20 41.49 -39.40
C PRO A 340 6.86 40.38 -40.23
N GLY A 341 8.19 40.37 -40.28
CA GLY A 341 8.96 39.34 -40.99
C GLY A 341 8.73 37.94 -40.43
N TRP A 342 8.82 37.78 -39.10
CA TRP A 342 8.54 36.50 -38.45
C TRP A 342 7.10 36.04 -38.69
N CYS A 343 6.12 36.95 -38.59
CA CYS A 343 4.72 36.62 -38.86
C CYS A 343 4.49 36.17 -40.32
N ALA A 344 5.16 36.79 -41.30
CA ALA A 344 5.06 36.42 -42.70
C ALA A 344 5.65 35.02 -42.96
N GLU A 345 6.81 34.70 -42.38
CA GLU A 345 7.43 33.37 -42.44
C GLU A 345 6.51 32.31 -41.83
N GLN A 346 6.00 32.55 -40.61
CA GLN A 346 5.11 31.62 -39.94
C GLN A 346 3.78 31.42 -40.69
N GLU A 347 3.26 32.46 -41.36
CA GLU A 347 2.05 32.33 -42.17
C GLU A 347 2.28 31.46 -43.42
N ALA A 348 3.45 31.57 -44.06
CA ALA A 348 3.81 30.77 -45.24
C ALA A 348 3.82 29.26 -44.92
N ASP A 349 4.28 28.90 -43.72
CA ASP A 349 4.33 27.53 -43.20
C ASP A 349 2.98 26.98 -42.73
N LEU A 350 1.92 27.79 -42.77
CA LEU A 350 0.60 27.42 -42.26
C LEU A 350 -0.40 27.21 -43.39
N HIS A 351 -1.26 26.20 -43.22
CA HIS A 351 -2.33 25.89 -44.17
C HIS A 351 -3.69 25.79 -43.48
N GLY A 352 -4.75 26.02 -44.26
CA GLY A 352 -6.13 25.77 -43.85
C GLY A 352 -6.56 26.53 -42.58
N PRO A 353 -7.28 25.88 -41.64
CA PRO A 353 -7.82 26.53 -40.44
C PRO A 353 -6.77 27.18 -39.55
N ASN A 354 -5.57 26.60 -39.44
CA ASN A 354 -4.51 27.13 -38.58
C ASN A 354 -3.94 28.43 -39.14
N ARG A 355 -3.80 28.55 -40.48
CA ARG A 355 -3.43 29.80 -41.14
C ARG A 355 -4.45 30.90 -40.86
N ASN A 356 -5.75 30.58 -40.96
CA ASN A 356 -6.80 31.54 -40.70
C ASN A 356 -6.82 31.99 -39.23
N ALA A 357 -6.70 31.06 -38.29
CA ALA A 357 -6.63 31.38 -36.86
C ALA A 357 -5.39 32.24 -36.53
N PHE A 358 -4.24 31.92 -37.11
CA PHE A 358 -3.01 32.71 -36.97
C PHE A 358 -3.17 34.13 -37.51
N ARG A 359 -3.73 34.30 -38.72
CA ARG A 359 -4.01 35.63 -39.30
C ARG A 359 -4.98 36.43 -38.44
N THR A 360 -6.05 35.81 -37.96
CA THR A 360 -7.01 36.48 -37.06
C THR A 360 -6.36 36.89 -35.75
N ALA A 361 -5.42 36.09 -35.22
CA ALA A 361 -4.64 36.47 -34.03
C ALA A 361 -3.74 37.68 -34.30
N CYS A 362 -3.04 37.72 -35.44
CA CYS A 362 -2.22 38.87 -35.81
C CYS A 362 -3.06 40.14 -35.99
N PHE A 363 -4.22 40.03 -36.65
CA PHE A 363 -5.16 41.15 -36.77
C PHE A 363 -5.70 41.63 -35.43
N LEU A 364 -5.94 40.72 -34.49
CA LEU A 364 -6.38 41.10 -33.15
C LEU A 364 -5.29 41.90 -32.42
N ILE A 365 -4.01 41.52 -32.56
CA ILE A 365 -2.90 42.28 -31.97
C ILE A 365 -2.78 43.68 -32.60
N ASP A 366 -2.96 43.79 -33.92
CA ASP A 366 -2.95 45.09 -34.58
C ASP A 366 -4.16 45.95 -34.19
N GLU A 367 -5.34 45.33 -34.02
CA GLU A 367 -6.58 46.02 -33.62
C GLU A 367 -6.54 46.51 -32.17
N VAL A 368 -5.97 45.74 -31.25
CA VAL A 368 -5.92 46.11 -29.82
C VAL A 368 -4.79 47.09 -29.51
N ARG A 369 -3.96 47.48 -30.49
CA ARG A 369 -2.87 48.43 -30.29
C ARG A 369 -3.38 49.80 -29.83
N ASP A 370 -4.57 50.19 -30.28
CA ASP A 370 -5.20 51.47 -29.94
C ASP A 370 -6.14 51.36 -28.71
N LEU A 371 -6.17 50.22 -28.02
CA LEU A 371 -7.08 49.96 -26.91
C LEU A 371 -6.62 50.69 -25.63
N PRO A 372 -7.45 51.56 -25.01
CA PRO A 372 -7.10 52.25 -23.77
C PRO A 372 -6.79 51.26 -22.63
N GLY A 373 -5.67 51.45 -21.95
CA GLY A 373 -5.27 50.67 -20.78
C GLY A 373 -4.39 49.45 -21.08
N LEU A 374 -4.07 49.17 -22.35
CA LEU A 374 -3.09 48.15 -22.73
C LEU A 374 -1.67 48.77 -22.80
N PRO A 375 -0.70 48.30 -21.99
CA PRO A 375 0.65 48.84 -21.99
C PRO A 375 1.36 48.64 -23.35
N PRO A 376 2.02 49.68 -23.93
CA PRO A 376 2.80 49.54 -25.15
C PRO A 376 3.91 48.49 -25.06
N SER A 377 4.42 48.23 -23.85
CA SER A 377 5.45 47.22 -23.57
C SER A 377 4.98 45.78 -23.79
N LEU A 378 3.67 45.53 -23.90
CA LEU A 378 3.11 44.20 -24.19
C LEU A 378 2.71 44.03 -25.66
N LEU A 379 3.03 45.00 -26.51
CA LEU A 379 2.66 45.01 -27.92
C LEU A 379 3.91 45.02 -28.82
N PRO A 380 3.83 44.44 -30.03
CA PRO A 380 4.89 44.58 -31.02
C PRO A 380 5.14 46.06 -31.35
N ALA A 381 6.41 46.44 -31.50
CA ALA A 381 6.81 47.82 -31.82
C ALA A 381 6.24 48.33 -33.15
N THR A 382 5.95 47.42 -34.09
CA THR A 382 5.34 47.75 -35.38
C THR A 382 4.12 46.88 -35.66
N PRO A 383 3.15 47.36 -36.46
CA PRO A 383 2.06 46.52 -36.96
C PRO A 383 2.55 45.25 -37.63
N LEU A 384 1.96 44.11 -37.28
CA LEU A 384 2.37 42.80 -37.81
C LEU A 384 2.11 42.69 -39.32
N GLY A 385 1.32 43.62 -39.88
CA GLY A 385 1.42 44.00 -41.29
C GLY A 385 0.83 42.97 -42.27
N LEU A 386 0.07 41.99 -41.77
CA LEU A 386 -0.62 41.05 -42.63
C LEU A 386 -1.71 41.81 -43.42
N GLU A 387 -1.68 41.73 -44.75
CA GLU A 387 -2.72 42.38 -45.55
C GLU A 387 -4.03 41.59 -45.49
N ARG A 388 -5.13 42.25 -45.14
CA ARG A 388 -6.47 41.68 -45.33
C ARG A 388 -6.75 41.59 -46.84
N LYS A 389 -6.52 40.42 -47.44
CA LYS A 389 -7.02 40.09 -48.78
C LYS A 389 -8.56 40.10 -48.76
N ARG A 390 -9.18 41.29 -48.90
CA ARG A 390 -10.61 41.43 -49.19
C ARG A 390 -10.82 40.93 -50.60
N ALA A 391 -11.65 39.90 -50.77
CA ALA A 391 -12.21 39.60 -52.08
C ALA A 391 -13.01 40.83 -52.54
N LEU A 392 -12.71 41.35 -53.73
CA LEU A 392 -13.43 42.48 -54.34
C LEU A 392 -14.95 42.22 -54.33
N PRO A 393 -15.77 43.16 -53.84
CA PRO A 393 -17.23 43.02 -53.87
C PRO A 393 -17.71 43.32 -55.28
N GLY A 394 -18.12 42.30 -56.04
CA GLY A 394 -18.75 42.53 -57.35
C GLY A 394 -18.53 41.46 -58.41
N VAL A 395 -17.54 40.58 -58.26
CA VAL A 395 -17.47 39.40 -59.14
C VAL A 395 -18.45 38.38 -58.57
N GLY A 396 -19.57 38.20 -59.29
CA GLY A 396 -20.67 37.31 -58.94
C GLY A 396 -20.14 36.00 -58.35
N LYS A 397 -20.81 35.53 -57.29
CA LYS A 397 -20.55 34.24 -56.66
C LYS A 397 -20.47 33.17 -57.76
N LYS A 398 -19.25 32.88 -58.24
CA LYS A 398 -19.00 31.66 -58.99
C LYS A 398 -19.44 30.54 -58.05
N PRO A 399 -20.28 29.59 -58.51
CA PRO A 399 -20.68 28.47 -57.69
C PRO A 399 -19.40 27.86 -57.11
N LYS A 400 -19.42 27.72 -55.79
CA LYS A 400 -18.34 27.20 -54.96
C LYS A 400 -17.69 26.04 -55.72
N PRO A 401 -16.43 26.14 -56.19
CA PRO A 401 -15.80 25.00 -56.83
C PRO A 401 -15.86 23.87 -55.81
N ALA A 402 -16.45 22.74 -56.22
CA ALA A 402 -16.46 21.53 -55.44
C ALA A 402 -15.04 21.33 -54.93
N LYS A 403 -14.90 21.35 -53.60
CA LYS A 403 -13.61 21.29 -52.93
C LYS A 403 -12.91 20.04 -53.46
N ALA A 404 -11.78 20.21 -54.15
CA ALA A 404 -10.98 19.10 -54.62
C ALA A 404 -10.76 18.16 -53.41
N PRO A 405 -11.03 16.85 -53.57
CA PRO A 405 -10.96 15.90 -52.47
C PRO A 405 -9.53 15.94 -51.94
N THR A 406 -9.41 16.34 -50.67
CA THR A 406 -8.18 16.15 -49.92
C THR A 406 -8.04 14.65 -49.72
N GLU A 407 -7.25 13.99 -50.56
CA GLU A 407 -6.75 12.64 -50.32
C GLU A 407 -5.93 12.60 -49.02
N PRO A 408 -5.93 11.48 -48.29
CA PRO A 408 -6.91 11.26 -47.26
C PRO A 408 -6.33 11.60 -45.88
N THR A 409 -7.08 12.35 -45.08
CA THR A 409 -7.05 12.11 -43.62
C THR A 409 -7.27 10.62 -43.44
N ASP A 410 -6.39 9.94 -42.72
CA ASP A 410 -6.50 8.50 -42.42
C ASP A 410 -7.99 8.13 -42.30
N PRO A 411 -8.52 7.24 -43.19
CA PRO A 411 -9.95 6.95 -43.25
C PRO A 411 -10.50 6.51 -41.89
N VAL A 412 -9.65 5.95 -41.03
CA VAL A 412 -9.97 5.60 -39.65
C VAL A 412 -10.15 6.85 -38.79
N GLU A 413 -9.19 7.77 -38.80
CA GLU A 413 -9.29 9.04 -38.10
C GLU A 413 -10.49 9.88 -38.57
N ALA A 414 -10.74 9.92 -39.88
CA ALA A 414 -11.88 10.61 -40.47
C ALA A 414 -13.21 10.02 -39.96
N ALA A 415 -13.34 8.69 -39.92
CA ALA A 415 -14.53 8.00 -39.42
C ALA A 415 -14.78 8.27 -37.93
N TRP A 416 -13.73 8.23 -37.09
CA TRP A 416 -13.85 8.65 -35.69
C TRP A 416 -14.24 10.13 -35.55
N GLY A 417 -13.69 11.01 -36.39
CA GLY A 417 -14.05 12.42 -36.42
C GLY A 417 -15.52 12.67 -36.76
N VAL A 418 -16.09 11.92 -37.72
CA VAL A 418 -17.52 11.95 -38.05
C VAL A 418 -18.35 11.51 -36.84
N PHE A 419 -18.00 10.39 -36.22
CA PHE A 419 -18.69 9.86 -35.04
C PHE A 419 -18.75 10.88 -33.88
N PHE A 420 -17.61 11.44 -33.47
CA PHE A 420 -17.59 12.41 -32.35
C PHE A 420 -18.33 13.70 -32.67
N ARG A 421 -18.30 14.19 -33.93
CA ARG A 421 -19.09 15.37 -34.33
C ARG A 421 -20.58 15.09 -34.25
N ARG A 422 -21.01 13.91 -34.74
CA ARG A 422 -22.41 13.50 -34.72
C ARG A 422 -22.91 13.29 -33.29
N ALA A 423 -22.11 12.68 -32.43
CA ALA A 423 -22.47 12.48 -31.02
C ALA A 423 -22.66 13.82 -30.28
N ARG A 424 -21.80 14.81 -30.54
CA ARG A 424 -21.98 16.17 -29.99
C ARG A 424 -23.18 16.89 -30.55
N HIS A 425 -23.47 16.71 -31.84
CA HIS A 425 -24.68 17.27 -32.46
C HIS A 425 -25.94 16.72 -31.79
N ASP A 426 -25.94 15.46 -31.37
CA ASP A 426 -27.04 14.85 -30.61
C ASP A 426 -27.02 15.23 -29.10
N GLY A 427 -26.25 16.24 -28.70
CA GLY A 427 -26.23 16.76 -27.33
C GLY A 427 -25.38 15.97 -26.33
N VAL A 428 -24.54 15.03 -26.76
CA VAL A 428 -23.61 14.35 -25.85
C VAL A 428 -22.46 15.29 -25.48
N SER A 429 -22.30 15.56 -24.19
CA SER A 429 -21.27 16.47 -23.69
C SER A 429 -19.85 15.94 -23.95
N ALA A 430 -18.89 16.85 -24.07
CA ALA A 430 -17.49 16.48 -24.27
C ALA A 430 -16.92 15.65 -23.09
N SER A 431 -17.38 15.90 -21.87
CA SER A 431 -16.98 15.13 -20.68
C SER A 431 -17.54 13.71 -20.70
N ALA A 432 -18.79 13.52 -21.14
CA ALA A 432 -19.41 12.20 -21.29
C ALA A 432 -18.69 11.34 -22.35
N LEU A 433 -18.13 11.97 -23.39
CA LEU A 433 -17.37 11.30 -24.44
C LEU A 433 -15.92 10.94 -24.05
N HIS A 434 -15.41 11.44 -22.92
CA HIS A 434 -14.03 11.25 -22.49
C HIS A 434 -13.59 9.76 -22.38
N PRO A 435 -14.42 8.83 -21.88
CA PRO A 435 -14.06 7.41 -21.81
C PRO A 435 -13.72 6.79 -23.18
N LEU A 436 -14.38 7.26 -24.25
CA LEU A 436 -14.23 6.74 -25.60
C LEU A 436 -12.85 7.01 -26.21
N TYR A 437 -12.08 7.98 -25.69
CA TYR A 437 -10.73 8.25 -26.19
C TYR A 437 -9.77 7.09 -25.96
N THR A 438 -10.02 6.26 -24.94
CA THR A 438 -9.23 5.05 -24.68
C THR A 438 -9.43 4.02 -25.79
N ILE A 439 -10.68 3.81 -26.22
CA ILE A 439 -11.02 2.92 -27.35
C ILE A 439 -10.51 3.53 -28.66
N ARG A 440 -10.75 4.83 -28.89
CA ARG A 440 -10.29 5.53 -30.11
C ARG A 440 -8.79 5.36 -30.32
N SER A 441 -7.98 5.63 -29.29
CA SER A 441 -6.52 5.54 -29.39
C SER A 441 -6.05 4.12 -29.74
N ALA A 442 -6.63 3.10 -29.10
CA ALA A 442 -6.33 1.70 -29.40
C ALA A 442 -6.82 1.29 -30.81
N ALA A 443 -8.01 1.74 -31.21
CA ALA A 443 -8.62 1.44 -32.50
C ALA A 443 -7.85 2.08 -33.66
N GLN A 444 -7.41 3.33 -33.51
CA GLN A 444 -6.58 4.03 -34.51
C GLN A 444 -5.25 3.29 -34.73
N LYS A 445 -4.59 2.83 -33.66
CA LYS A 445 -3.37 2.01 -33.79
C LYS A 445 -3.61 0.67 -34.50
N ALA A 446 -4.82 0.13 -34.39
CA ALA A 446 -5.24 -1.11 -35.05
C ALA A 446 -5.87 -0.89 -36.43
N GLY A 447 -5.98 0.36 -36.90
CA GLY A 447 -6.61 0.68 -38.18
C GLY A 447 -8.13 0.45 -38.22
N LEU A 448 -8.83 0.50 -37.07
CA LEU A 448 -10.26 0.20 -36.95
C LEU A 448 -11.13 1.46 -36.87
N ARG A 449 -12.12 1.57 -37.76
CA ARG A 449 -13.18 2.59 -37.68
C ARG A 449 -14.16 2.26 -36.55
N PRO A 450 -14.99 3.21 -36.09
CA PRO A 450 -16.00 2.95 -35.07
C PRO A 450 -16.91 1.76 -35.42
N CYS A 451 -17.29 1.60 -36.68
CA CYS A 451 -18.14 0.51 -37.17
C CYS A 451 -17.42 -0.85 -37.31
N ASP A 452 -16.08 -0.86 -37.32
CA ASP A 452 -15.29 -2.10 -37.44
C ASP A 452 -14.94 -2.68 -36.05
N LEU A 453 -15.39 -2.05 -34.97
CA LEU A 453 -15.15 -2.54 -33.61
C LEU A 453 -15.83 -3.88 -33.39
N ARG A 454 -15.08 -4.84 -32.84
CA ARG A 454 -15.58 -6.17 -32.51
C ARG A 454 -15.39 -6.50 -31.03
N PRO A 455 -16.31 -7.25 -30.40
CA PRO A 455 -16.22 -7.60 -28.98
C PRO A 455 -14.97 -8.41 -28.60
N ASP A 456 -14.51 -9.30 -29.47
CA ASP A 456 -13.29 -10.11 -29.31
C ASP A 456 -12.02 -9.24 -29.27
N TRP A 457 -11.92 -8.26 -30.16
CA TRP A 457 -10.83 -7.28 -30.16
C TRP A 457 -10.85 -6.42 -28.89
N LEU A 458 -12.03 -5.91 -28.50
CA LEU A 458 -12.18 -5.15 -27.26
C LEU A 458 -11.80 -5.97 -26.02
N ALA A 459 -12.10 -7.27 -26.02
CA ALA A 459 -11.68 -8.19 -24.95
C ALA A 459 -10.16 -8.34 -24.91
N SER A 460 -9.49 -8.52 -26.06
CA SER A 460 -8.03 -8.58 -26.14
C SER A 460 -7.35 -7.29 -25.64
N VAL A 461 -7.88 -6.12 -26.04
CA VAL A 461 -7.38 -4.81 -25.56
C VAL A 461 -7.54 -4.68 -24.05
N ARG A 462 -8.69 -5.13 -23.50
CA ARG A 462 -8.92 -5.14 -22.04
C ARG A 462 -7.95 -6.06 -21.31
N ASP A 463 -7.58 -7.20 -21.89
CA ASP A 463 -6.75 -8.22 -21.26
C ASP A 463 -5.28 -7.81 -21.14
N SER A 464 -4.83 -6.98 -22.08
CA SER A 464 -3.51 -6.35 -22.04
C SER A 464 -3.45 -5.07 -21.19
N ALA A 465 -4.58 -4.57 -20.68
CA ALA A 465 -4.68 -3.28 -20.00
C ALA A 465 -4.50 -3.37 -18.47
N THR A 466 -4.01 -2.30 -17.86
CA THR A 466 -3.97 -2.18 -16.39
C THR A 466 -5.38 -2.16 -15.78
N ARG A 467 -5.51 -2.48 -14.49
CA ARG A 467 -6.82 -2.53 -13.79
C ARG A 467 -7.64 -1.23 -13.94
N SER A 468 -7.00 -0.07 -13.89
CA SER A 468 -7.67 1.24 -14.06
C SER A 468 -8.14 1.47 -15.50
N GLN A 469 -7.33 1.08 -16.49
CA GLN A 469 -7.67 1.17 -17.91
C GLN A 469 -8.80 0.19 -18.29
N ALA A 470 -8.78 -1.03 -17.75
CA ALA A 470 -9.84 -2.02 -17.97
C ALA A 470 -11.22 -1.52 -17.49
N ALA A 471 -11.27 -0.82 -16.35
CA ALA A 471 -12.51 -0.19 -15.87
C ALA A 471 -13.02 0.92 -16.81
N LYS A 472 -12.11 1.77 -17.31
CA LYS A 472 -12.42 2.81 -18.29
C LYS A 472 -12.89 2.23 -19.63
N LEU A 473 -12.27 1.14 -20.09
CA LEU A 473 -12.66 0.41 -21.30
C LEU A 473 -14.07 -0.17 -21.17
N ASN A 474 -14.40 -0.82 -20.04
CA ASN A 474 -15.75 -1.35 -19.82
C ASN A 474 -16.81 -0.22 -19.81
N MET A 475 -16.51 0.92 -19.19
CA MET A 475 -17.40 2.09 -19.21
C MET A 475 -17.57 2.64 -20.63
N ALA A 476 -16.49 2.70 -21.41
CA ALA A 476 -16.51 3.15 -22.79
C ALA A 476 -17.31 2.21 -23.71
N CYS A 477 -17.21 0.89 -23.52
CA CYS A 477 -18.00 -0.09 -24.28
C CYS A 477 -19.51 0.05 -24.03
N ARG A 478 -19.92 0.21 -22.76
CA ARG A 478 -21.32 0.47 -22.40
C ARG A 478 -21.83 1.78 -23.00
N LEU A 479 -21.00 2.81 -22.98
CA LEU A 479 -21.35 4.10 -23.58
C LEU A 479 -21.54 3.98 -25.09
N LEU A 480 -20.72 3.18 -25.81
CA LEU A 480 -20.93 2.94 -27.24
C LEU A 480 -22.26 2.24 -27.50
N ASP A 481 -22.65 1.25 -26.69
CA ASP A 481 -23.94 0.59 -26.82
C ASP A 481 -25.11 1.54 -26.55
N THR A 482 -25.01 2.42 -25.53
CA THR A 482 -26.03 3.44 -25.29
C THR A 482 -26.10 4.46 -26.43
N LEU A 483 -24.96 4.84 -27.03
CA LEU A 483 -24.93 5.76 -28.15
C LEU A 483 -25.49 5.14 -29.43
N LYS A 484 -25.45 3.82 -29.57
CA LYS A 484 -26.03 3.07 -30.68
C LYS A 484 -27.56 3.09 -30.70
N GLU A 485 -28.21 3.33 -29.56
CA GLU A 485 -29.68 3.52 -29.48
C GLU A 485 -30.15 4.83 -30.14
N ARG A 486 -29.23 5.70 -30.54
CA ARG A 486 -29.54 6.95 -31.24
C ARG A 486 -29.50 6.72 -32.75
N ASP A 487 -30.62 6.98 -33.44
CA ASP A 487 -30.77 6.79 -34.90
C ASP A 487 -29.65 7.42 -35.73
N SER A 488 -29.14 8.57 -35.26
CA SER A 488 -28.12 9.35 -35.92
C SER A 488 -26.70 8.74 -35.81
N LEU A 489 -26.48 7.86 -34.83
CA LEU A 489 -25.18 7.23 -34.53
C LEU A 489 -25.17 5.72 -34.82
N ALA A 490 -26.33 5.07 -34.84
CA ALA A 490 -26.47 3.64 -35.15
C ALA A 490 -25.74 3.22 -36.44
N PRO A 491 -25.78 3.98 -37.56
CA PRO A 491 -25.06 3.60 -38.79
C PRO A 491 -23.53 3.69 -38.70
N LEU A 492 -23.01 4.40 -37.69
CA LEU A 492 -21.57 4.60 -37.49
C LEU A 492 -20.97 3.58 -36.51
N LEU A 493 -21.81 2.75 -35.88
CA LEU A 493 -21.42 1.77 -34.89
C LEU A 493 -21.76 0.36 -35.37
N PRO A 494 -21.08 -0.68 -34.85
CA PRO A 494 -21.36 -2.05 -35.23
C PRO A 494 -22.75 -2.48 -34.75
N THR A 495 -23.39 -3.33 -35.54
CA THR A 495 -24.73 -3.88 -35.25
C THR A 495 -24.74 -4.85 -34.08
N MET A 496 -23.58 -5.41 -33.70
CA MET A 496 -23.43 -6.23 -32.49
C MET A 496 -23.19 -5.39 -31.24
N PRO A 497 -23.57 -5.86 -30.03
CA PRO A 497 -23.28 -5.17 -28.79
C PRO A 497 -21.77 -5.23 -28.47
N LEU A 498 -21.21 -4.11 -28.00
CA LEU A 498 -19.79 -3.96 -27.68
C LEU A 498 -19.50 -4.11 -26.18
N SER A 499 -20.53 -4.09 -25.33
CA SER A 499 -20.42 -4.31 -23.89
C SER A 499 -19.72 -5.61 -23.59
N LEU A 500 -18.54 -5.51 -22.99
CA LEU A 500 -17.80 -6.67 -22.55
C LEU A 500 -18.47 -7.28 -21.32
N PRO A 501 -18.47 -8.63 -21.20
CA PRO A 501 -18.94 -9.28 -19.99
C PRO A 501 -18.16 -8.76 -18.79
N ASP A 502 -18.86 -8.33 -17.74
CA ASP A 502 -18.23 -8.00 -16.48
C ASP A 502 -17.62 -9.28 -15.92
N ARG A 503 -16.29 -9.42 -15.95
CA ARG A 503 -15.59 -10.62 -15.41
C ARG A 503 -15.93 -10.91 -13.95
N ARG A 504 -16.43 -9.93 -13.18
CA ARG A 504 -16.94 -10.16 -11.82
C ARG A 504 -18.29 -10.91 -11.81
N ARG A 505 -19.02 -10.87 -12.93
CA ARG A 505 -20.34 -11.47 -13.15
C ARG A 505 -20.34 -12.60 -14.19
N SER A 506 -19.37 -12.66 -15.11
CA SER A 506 -19.44 -13.43 -16.36
C SER A 506 -18.64 -14.73 -16.41
N ALA A 507 -18.01 -15.13 -15.31
CA ALA A 507 -17.62 -16.53 -15.20
C ALA A 507 -18.91 -17.36 -15.27
N ALA A 508 -18.92 -18.44 -16.08
CA ALA A 508 -20.09 -19.26 -16.36
C ALA A 508 -20.93 -19.44 -15.08
N GLY A 509 -22.20 -19.03 -15.15
CA GLY A 509 -23.06 -19.07 -13.98
C GLY A 509 -23.17 -20.49 -13.47
N LEU A 510 -22.75 -20.74 -12.22
CA LEU A 510 -23.12 -21.97 -11.53
C LEU A 510 -24.65 -22.10 -11.62
N SER A 511 -25.16 -23.32 -11.81
CA SER A 511 -26.60 -23.54 -11.78
C SER A 511 -27.19 -23.02 -10.46
N LYS A 512 -28.50 -22.75 -10.41
CA LYS A 512 -29.16 -22.34 -9.15
C LYS A 512 -28.93 -23.36 -8.03
N VAL A 513 -28.92 -24.65 -8.38
CA VAL A 513 -28.68 -25.76 -7.45
C VAL A 513 -27.24 -25.77 -6.95
N ALA A 514 -26.26 -25.64 -7.85
CA ALA A 514 -24.85 -25.57 -7.47
C ALA A 514 -24.53 -24.30 -6.66
N MET A 515 -25.18 -23.17 -6.96
CA MET A 515 -25.01 -21.95 -6.17
C MET A 515 -25.57 -22.11 -4.75
N ALA A 516 -26.77 -22.67 -4.61
CA ALA A 516 -27.37 -22.92 -3.30
C ALA A 516 -26.51 -23.86 -2.46
N GLU A 517 -25.93 -24.89 -3.08
CA GLU A 517 -25.00 -25.79 -2.40
C GLU A 517 -23.69 -25.10 -2.01
N LEU A 518 -23.15 -24.25 -2.88
CA LEU A 518 -21.98 -23.44 -2.56
C LEU A 518 -22.26 -22.49 -1.38
N ASP A 519 -23.43 -21.87 -1.35
CA ASP A 519 -23.83 -20.99 -0.24
C ASP A 519 -23.95 -21.77 1.07
N ARG A 520 -24.43 -23.02 1.06
CA ARG A 520 -24.41 -23.89 2.25
C ARG A 520 -22.98 -24.18 2.72
N ILE A 521 -22.08 -24.55 1.81
CA ILE A 521 -20.66 -24.79 2.13
C ILE A 521 -20.01 -23.52 2.71
N ILE A 522 -20.28 -22.35 2.14
CA ILE A 522 -19.75 -21.06 2.63
C ILE A 522 -20.32 -20.74 4.02
N ALA A 523 -21.62 -20.95 4.23
CA ALA A 523 -22.27 -20.72 5.52
C ALA A 523 -21.66 -21.59 6.62
N LEU A 524 -21.37 -22.86 6.31
CA LEU A 524 -20.65 -23.78 7.20
C LEU A 524 -19.25 -23.31 7.56
N GLN A 525 -18.67 -22.34 6.87
CA GLN A 525 -17.36 -21.80 7.22
C GLN A 525 -17.41 -20.68 8.28
N GLY A 526 -18.58 -20.06 8.49
CA GLY A 526 -18.73 -18.94 9.43
C GLY A 526 -17.94 -17.69 9.02
N VAL A 527 -17.88 -17.38 7.72
CA VAL A 527 -17.11 -16.25 7.17
C VAL A 527 -17.98 -15.00 6.95
N SER A 528 -17.35 -13.82 6.97
CA SER A 528 -18.02 -12.56 6.62
C SER A 528 -18.55 -12.53 5.18
N GLU A 529 -19.55 -11.69 4.89
CA GLU A 529 -20.13 -11.57 3.54
C GLU A 529 -19.09 -11.13 2.49
N SER A 530 -18.11 -10.32 2.88
CA SER A 530 -17.01 -9.92 1.99
C SER A 530 -16.17 -11.12 1.54
N THR A 531 -15.94 -12.07 2.45
CA THR A 531 -15.22 -13.32 2.21
C THR A 531 -16.09 -14.30 1.42
N ALA A 532 -17.37 -14.43 1.78
CA ALA A 532 -18.35 -15.22 1.05
C ALA A 532 -18.41 -14.83 -0.43
N ARG A 533 -18.48 -13.52 -0.71
CA ARG A 533 -18.42 -12.99 -2.07
C ARG A 533 -17.12 -13.37 -2.80
N ALA A 534 -15.98 -13.30 -2.12
CA ALA A 534 -14.70 -13.70 -2.70
C ALA A 534 -14.65 -15.20 -3.03
N HIS A 535 -15.22 -16.05 -2.18
CA HIS A 535 -15.35 -17.49 -2.38
C HIS A 535 -16.23 -17.83 -3.59
N ARG A 536 -17.40 -17.19 -3.70
CA ARG A 536 -18.26 -17.34 -4.89
C ARG A 536 -17.54 -16.98 -6.19
N ILE A 537 -16.76 -15.89 -6.17
CA ILE A 537 -15.97 -15.48 -7.34
C ILE A 537 -14.90 -16.52 -7.68
N ALA A 538 -14.19 -17.05 -6.68
CA ALA A 538 -13.15 -18.05 -6.90
C ALA A 538 -13.71 -19.35 -7.52
N VAL A 539 -14.87 -19.83 -7.07
CA VAL A 539 -15.52 -21.02 -7.64
C VAL A 539 -16.00 -20.78 -9.06
N LYS A 540 -16.58 -19.61 -9.34
CA LYS A 540 -16.98 -19.26 -10.70
C LYS A 540 -15.77 -19.17 -11.63
N ALA A 541 -14.69 -18.52 -11.20
CA ALA A 541 -13.46 -18.45 -11.97
C ALA A 541 -12.88 -19.85 -12.25
N LEU A 542 -12.92 -20.75 -11.26
CA LEU A 542 -12.53 -22.15 -11.45
C LEU A 542 -13.42 -22.88 -12.48
N ALA A 543 -14.74 -22.72 -12.37
CA ALA A 543 -15.71 -23.28 -13.34
C ALA A 543 -15.42 -22.80 -14.77
N GLU A 544 -15.14 -21.51 -14.93
CA GLU A 544 -14.82 -20.88 -16.21
C GLU A 544 -13.54 -21.46 -16.82
N VAL A 545 -12.41 -21.43 -16.10
CA VAL A 545 -11.12 -21.88 -16.66
C VAL A 545 -11.06 -23.39 -16.89
N THR A 546 -11.88 -24.16 -16.17
CA THR A 546 -11.97 -25.61 -16.37
C THR A 546 -13.01 -26.03 -17.39
N GLY A 547 -13.82 -25.09 -17.90
CA GLY A 547 -14.95 -25.38 -18.79
C GLY A 547 -16.04 -26.23 -18.15
N VAL A 548 -16.08 -26.35 -16.82
CA VAL A 548 -17.04 -27.17 -16.09
C VAL A 548 -18.16 -26.27 -15.55
N ALA A 549 -19.37 -26.45 -16.04
CA ALA A 549 -20.57 -25.84 -15.49
C ALA A 549 -21.26 -26.84 -14.54
N PRO A 550 -21.07 -26.75 -13.21
CA PRO A 550 -21.71 -27.69 -12.30
C PRO A 550 -23.22 -27.49 -12.28
N GLU A 551 -23.95 -28.53 -12.64
CA GLU A 551 -25.41 -28.53 -12.71
C GLU A 551 -26.07 -28.82 -11.36
N ASP A 552 -25.38 -29.55 -10.49
CA ASP A 552 -25.84 -29.97 -9.17
C ASP A 552 -24.73 -29.90 -8.10
N GLY A 553 -25.07 -30.27 -6.87
CA GLY A 553 -24.09 -30.33 -5.76
C GLY A 553 -22.96 -31.34 -6.01
N LYS A 554 -23.24 -32.50 -6.59
CA LYS A 554 -22.21 -33.52 -6.88
C LYS A 554 -21.17 -33.00 -7.88
N ALA A 555 -21.60 -32.29 -8.92
CA ALA A 555 -20.73 -31.62 -9.87
C ALA A 555 -19.92 -30.50 -9.22
N LEU A 556 -20.52 -29.71 -8.31
CA LEU A 556 -19.79 -28.70 -7.53
C LEU A 556 -18.68 -29.34 -6.68
N HIS A 557 -18.96 -30.42 -5.97
CA HIS A 557 -17.94 -31.11 -5.18
C HIS A 557 -16.80 -31.66 -6.05
N ARG A 558 -17.11 -32.22 -7.24
CA ARG A 558 -16.09 -32.66 -8.20
C ARG A 558 -15.24 -31.48 -8.69
N LEU A 559 -15.85 -30.32 -8.89
CA LEU A 559 -15.13 -29.09 -9.25
C LEU A 559 -14.18 -28.66 -8.12
N LEU A 560 -14.68 -28.60 -6.87
CA LEU A 560 -13.89 -28.22 -5.69
C LEU A 560 -12.79 -29.24 -5.34
N ALA A 561 -12.92 -30.50 -5.75
CA ALA A 561 -11.92 -31.54 -5.53
C ALA A 561 -10.66 -31.37 -6.39
N ARG A 562 -10.71 -30.56 -7.46
CA ARG A 562 -9.53 -30.26 -8.29
C ARG A 562 -8.46 -29.55 -7.47
N ASP A 563 -7.19 -29.84 -7.73
CA ASP A 563 -6.09 -29.09 -7.12
C ASP A 563 -5.99 -27.69 -7.76
N PRO A 564 -6.21 -26.60 -7.02
CA PRO A 564 -6.09 -25.25 -7.57
C PRO A 564 -4.68 -24.92 -8.06
N GLY A 565 -3.65 -25.62 -7.56
CA GLY A 565 -2.26 -25.44 -7.97
C GLY A 565 -1.96 -25.97 -9.37
N SER A 566 -2.75 -26.91 -9.89
CA SER A 566 -2.57 -27.50 -11.22
C SER A 566 -3.48 -26.87 -12.29
N VAL A 567 -4.23 -25.82 -11.93
CA VAL A 567 -5.17 -25.14 -12.85
C VAL A 567 -4.43 -24.09 -13.64
N ASP A 568 -4.54 -24.15 -14.97
CA ASP A 568 -4.19 -23.01 -15.81
C ASP A 568 -5.25 -21.91 -15.64
N TRP A 569 -4.88 -20.89 -14.88
CA TRP A 569 -5.78 -19.77 -14.56
C TRP A 569 -6.01 -18.84 -15.75
N GLN A 570 -5.28 -18.99 -16.86
CA GLN A 570 -5.45 -18.18 -18.07
C GLN A 570 -5.54 -16.67 -17.74
N HIS A 571 -6.61 -16.00 -18.16
CA HIS A 571 -6.87 -14.59 -17.93
C HIS A 571 -7.19 -14.22 -16.47
N HIS A 572 -7.30 -15.20 -15.57
CA HIS A 572 -7.41 -15.03 -14.11
C HIS A 572 -6.06 -15.16 -13.38
N SER A 573 -4.95 -15.35 -14.09
CA SER A 573 -3.59 -15.55 -13.51
C SER A 573 -3.21 -14.51 -12.45
N GLY A 574 -3.56 -13.23 -12.66
CA GLY A 574 -3.32 -12.14 -11.71
C GLY A 574 -4.07 -12.26 -10.36
N GLN A 575 -4.98 -13.23 -10.20
CA GLN A 575 -5.68 -13.54 -8.94
C GLN A 575 -5.50 -15.01 -8.51
N ALA A 576 -4.71 -15.81 -9.24
CA ALA A 576 -4.56 -17.26 -9.04
C ALA A 576 -4.25 -17.66 -7.60
N SER A 577 -3.30 -16.97 -6.95
CA SER A 577 -2.93 -17.25 -5.54
C SER A 577 -4.10 -17.05 -4.57
N ARG A 578 -4.87 -15.97 -4.77
CA ARG A 578 -6.04 -15.66 -3.95
C ARG A 578 -7.17 -16.68 -4.16
N TYR A 579 -7.44 -17.05 -5.41
CA TYR A 579 -8.44 -18.07 -5.73
C TYR A 579 -8.03 -19.44 -5.19
N SER A 580 -6.76 -19.82 -5.34
CA SER A 580 -6.23 -21.08 -4.82
C SER A 580 -6.40 -21.19 -3.31
N SER A 581 -6.11 -20.12 -2.56
CA SER A 581 -6.31 -20.08 -1.12
C SER A 581 -7.78 -20.25 -0.71
N ALA A 582 -8.70 -19.55 -1.41
CA ALA A 582 -10.14 -19.68 -1.17
C ALA A 582 -10.65 -21.10 -1.47
N LEU A 583 -10.25 -21.67 -2.60
CA LEU A 583 -10.70 -22.99 -3.05
C LEU A 583 -10.20 -24.11 -2.15
N ARG A 584 -8.96 -24.05 -1.65
CA ARG A 584 -8.47 -25.02 -0.66
C ARG A 584 -9.33 -25.03 0.60
N LYS A 585 -9.73 -23.86 1.10
CA LYS A 585 -10.61 -23.76 2.28
C LYS A 585 -11.99 -24.34 1.99
N LEU A 586 -12.59 -23.99 0.86
CA LEU A 586 -13.90 -24.53 0.46
C LEU A 586 -13.86 -26.04 0.27
N ARG A 587 -12.79 -26.58 -0.32
CA ARG A 587 -12.58 -28.03 -0.47
C ARG A 587 -12.58 -28.75 0.87
N ILE A 588 -11.88 -28.23 1.87
CA ILE A 588 -11.85 -28.80 3.22
C ILE A 588 -13.27 -28.84 3.80
N ILE A 589 -14.02 -27.72 3.76
CA ILE A 589 -15.39 -27.67 4.30
C ILE A 589 -16.33 -28.61 3.53
N ALA A 590 -16.18 -28.69 2.22
CA ALA A 590 -16.99 -29.56 1.36
C ALA A 590 -16.69 -31.06 1.55
N GLN A 591 -15.48 -31.41 1.99
CA GLN A 591 -15.14 -32.77 2.41
C GLN A 591 -15.67 -33.04 3.82
N LEU A 592 -15.45 -32.11 4.73
CA LEU A 592 -15.90 -32.17 6.12
C LEU A 592 -17.42 -32.40 6.21
N SER A 593 -18.22 -31.75 5.36
CA SER A 593 -19.69 -31.90 5.35
C SER A 593 -20.18 -33.32 5.06
N ARG A 594 -19.30 -34.22 4.59
CA ARG A 594 -19.62 -35.63 4.34
C ARG A 594 -19.34 -36.54 5.54
N HIS A 595 -18.68 -36.03 6.57
CA HIS A 595 -18.39 -36.78 7.79
C HIS A 595 -19.35 -36.30 8.88
N GLU A 596 -20.28 -37.16 9.29
CA GLU A 596 -21.40 -36.81 10.16
C GLU A 596 -20.97 -36.10 11.46
N GLN A 597 -20.00 -36.66 12.18
CA GLN A 597 -19.54 -36.10 13.46
C GLN A 597 -18.78 -34.77 13.29
N TRP A 598 -17.94 -34.67 12.26
CA TRP A 598 -17.25 -33.42 11.96
C TRP A 598 -18.20 -32.33 11.48
N HIS A 599 -19.15 -32.69 10.63
CA HIS A 599 -20.20 -31.81 10.15
C HIS A 599 -21.04 -31.29 11.32
N GLY A 600 -21.49 -32.19 12.22
CA GLY A 600 -22.20 -31.82 13.44
C GLY A 600 -21.39 -30.83 14.29
N LEU A 601 -20.11 -31.13 14.56
CA LEU A 601 -19.23 -30.27 15.33
C LEU A 601 -19.06 -28.90 14.66
N GLN A 602 -18.82 -28.86 13.34
CA GLN A 602 -18.66 -27.61 12.60
C GLN A 602 -19.94 -26.76 12.61
N VAL A 603 -21.11 -27.37 12.42
CA VAL A 603 -22.40 -26.70 12.50
C VAL A 603 -22.60 -26.09 13.89
N ALA A 604 -22.33 -26.86 14.95
CA ALA A 604 -22.46 -26.37 16.32
C ALA A 604 -21.54 -25.17 16.57
N VAL A 605 -20.27 -25.27 16.17
CA VAL A 605 -19.27 -24.20 16.36
C VAL A 605 -19.66 -22.91 15.63
N VAL A 606 -20.14 -23.02 14.39
CA VAL A 606 -20.60 -21.85 13.62
C VAL A 606 -21.89 -21.26 14.22
N ALA A 607 -22.83 -22.10 14.66
CA ALA A 607 -24.06 -21.66 15.32
C ALA A 607 -23.79 -20.95 16.64
N ALA A 608 -22.72 -21.33 17.35
CA ALA A 608 -22.24 -20.65 18.56
C ALA A 608 -21.55 -19.29 18.28
N GLY A 609 -21.47 -18.87 17.02
CA GLY A 609 -20.90 -17.57 16.63
C GLY A 609 -19.37 -17.52 16.67
N VAL A 610 -18.68 -18.67 16.74
CA VAL A 610 -17.22 -18.72 16.73
C VAL A 610 -16.71 -18.27 15.36
N ALA A 611 -15.93 -17.18 15.35
CA ALA A 611 -15.38 -16.62 14.12
C ALA A 611 -14.48 -17.65 13.40
N SER A 612 -14.50 -17.65 12.06
CA SER A 612 -13.70 -18.59 11.23
C SER A 612 -12.20 -18.62 11.56
N ARG A 613 -11.63 -17.52 12.08
CA ARG A 613 -10.21 -17.46 12.52
C ARG A 613 -9.95 -18.30 13.78
N ASP A 614 -10.94 -18.35 14.66
CA ASP A 614 -10.84 -18.96 15.98
C ASP A 614 -11.44 -20.37 15.99
N ASN A 615 -12.03 -20.81 14.86
CA ASN A 615 -12.56 -22.16 14.64
C ASN A 615 -11.44 -23.15 14.19
N PRO A 616 -11.04 -24.13 15.02
CA PRO A 616 -9.98 -25.08 14.72
C PRO A 616 -10.46 -26.35 13.99
N VAL A 617 -11.77 -26.55 13.83
CA VAL A 617 -12.35 -27.81 13.36
C VAL A 617 -11.86 -28.19 11.94
N PRO A 618 -11.84 -27.29 10.93
CA PRO A 618 -11.34 -27.65 9.60
C PRO A 618 -9.86 -28.05 9.58
N TYR A 619 -9.06 -27.49 10.50
CA TYR A 619 -7.65 -27.84 10.65
C TYR A 619 -7.50 -29.28 11.14
N PHE A 620 -8.21 -29.64 12.22
CA PHE A 620 -8.15 -30.99 12.77
C PHE A 620 -8.78 -32.03 11.86
N PHE A 621 -9.87 -31.71 11.15
CA PHE A 621 -10.42 -32.61 10.14
C PHE A 621 -9.38 -33.00 9.08
N THR A 622 -8.59 -32.02 8.61
CA THR A 622 -7.53 -32.26 7.63
C THR A 622 -6.41 -33.12 8.21
N LEU A 623 -6.02 -32.86 9.47
CA LEU A 623 -4.92 -33.56 10.13
C LEU A 623 -5.29 -34.99 10.59
N ALA A 624 -6.56 -35.21 10.94
CA ALA A 624 -7.13 -36.51 11.28
C ALA A 624 -7.45 -37.36 10.05
N GLU A 625 -7.18 -36.86 8.84
CA GLU A 625 -7.47 -37.54 7.57
C GLU A 625 -8.92 -38.03 7.44
N GLY A 626 -9.85 -37.36 8.12
CA GLY A 626 -11.29 -37.69 8.13
C GLY A 626 -11.76 -38.64 9.24
N ASP A 627 -10.86 -39.15 10.10
CA ASP A 627 -11.23 -39.94 11.29
C ASP A 627 -12.09 -39.12 12.26
N SER A 628 -12.95 -39.79 13.03
CA SER A 628 -13.85 -39.17 14.03
C SER A 628 -13.16 -38.11 14.91
N PRO A 629 -13.83 -36.99 15.26
CA PRO A 629 -13.30 -36.06 16.25
C PRO A 629 -12.84 -36.72 17.56
N GLY A 630 -13.46 -37.84 17.95
CA GLY A 630 -13.12 -38.57 19.18
C GLY A 630 -11.69 -39.14 19.23
N ILE A 631 -10.99 -39.27 18.09
CA ILE A 631 -9.57 -39.69 18.08
C ILE A 631 -8.64 -38.59 18.63
N LEU A 632 -9.12 -37.34 18.65
CA LEU A 632 -8.36 -36.20 19.15
C LEU A 632 -8.25 -36.29 20.67
N THR A 633 -7.16 -36.92 21.11
CA THR A 633 -6.79 -37.03 22.51
C THR A 633 -5.48 -36.29 22.77
N ALA A 634 -5.20 -35.95 24.03
CA ALA A 634 -3.90 -35.39 24.43
C ALA A 634 -2.72 -36.25 23.91
N TYR A 635 -2.88 -37.57 23.94
CA TYR A 635 -1.91 -38.52 23.40
C TYR A 635 -1.73 -38.37 21.89
N TRP A 636 -2.83 -38.35 21.12
CA TRP A 636 -2.78 -38.18 19.66
C TRP A 636 -2.11 -36.86 19.27
N VAL A 637 -2.47 -35.74 19.93
CA VAL A 637 -1.88 -34.43 19.66
C VAL A 637 -0.39 -34.42 19.97
N THR A 638 0.01 -35.03 21.08
CA THR A 638 1.43 -35.17 21.44
C THR A 638 2.20 -36.01 20.42
N ALA A 639 1.60 -37.10 19.93
CA ALA A 639 2.18 -37.95 18.89
C ALA A 639 2.38 -37.17 17.58
N GLN A 640 1.37 -36.42 17.14
CA GLN A 640 1.46 -35.57 15.94
C GLN A 640 2.50 -34.45 16.11
N ALA A 641 2.55 -33.80 17.28
CA ALA A 641 3.56 -32.78 17.55
C ALA A 641 4.99 -33.34 17.53
N ARG A 642 5.19 -34.57 18.03
CA ARG A 642 6.48 -35.29 17.94
C ARG A 642 6.81 -35.64 16.50
N ALA A 643 5.83 -36.13 15.72
CA ALA A 643 6.02 -36.43 14.31
C ALA A 643 6.45 -35.18 13.52
N PHE A 644 5.78 -34.05 13.72
CA PHE A 644 6.18 -32.78 13.10
C PHE A 644 7.60 -32.36 13.48
N ARG A 645 8.01 -32.54 14.73
CA ARG A 645 9.37 -32.19 15.19
C ARG A 645 10.44 -33.20 14.78
N SER A 646 10.06 -34.37 14.26
CA SER A 646 10.99 -35.41 13.84
C SER A 646 11.81 -34.97 12.63
N THR A 647 13.12 -34.98 12.77
CA THR A 647 14.07 -34.74 11.67
C THR A 647 14.14 -35.92 10.70
N VAL A 648 13.62 -37.09 11.08
CA VAL A 648 13.52 -38.28 10.22
C VAL A 648 12.34 -38.15 9.27
N LEU A 649 11.17 -37.74 9.78
CA LEU A 649 9.96 -37.59 8.96
C LEU A 649 9.93 -36.26 8.18
N HIS A 650 10.54 -35.21 8.74
CA HIS A 650 10.65 -33.90 8.09
C HIS A 650 12.10 -33.40 8.08
N PRO A 651 12.96 -34.01 7.26
CA PRO A 651 14.35 -33.59 7.16
C PRO A 651 14.48 -32.17 6.58
N PRO A 652 15.57 -31.44 6.89
CA PRO A 652 16.64 -31.80 7.83
C PRO A 652 16.39 -31.34 9.27
N HIS A 653 15.33 -30.55 9.54
CA HIS A 653 15.20 -29.77 10.78
C HIS A 653 13.93 -30.05 11.57
N GLY A 654 13.06 -30.94 11.11
CA GLY A 654 11.69 -31.01 11.61
C GLY A 654 10.88 -29.77 11.19
N ARG A 655 9.59 -29.78 11.51
CA ARG A 655 8.62 -28.71 11.29
C ARG A 655 8.05 -28.24 12.62
N ALA A 656 8.91 -27.64 13.44
CA ALA A 656 8.50 -27.09 14.74
C ALA A 656 7.41 -26.00 14.61
N ASP A 657 7.37 -25.29 13.48
CA ASP A 657 6.32 -24.34 13.11
C ASP A 657 4.93 -25.00 12.99
N LEU A 658 4.87 -26.22 12.45
CA LEU A 658 3.62 -26.99 12.38
C LEU A 658 3.21 -27.51 13.75
N ALA A 659 4.17 -27.90 14.60
CA ALA A 659 3.88 -28.28 15.98
C ALA A 659 3.35 -27.11 16.82
N GLU A 660 3.89 -25.90 16.63
CA GLU A 660 3.37 -24.67 17.26
C GLU A 660 1.96 -24.34 16.74
N THR A 661 1.73 -24.50 15.43
CA THR A 661 0.40 -24.33 14.82
C THR A 661 -0.61 -25.35 15.37
N LEU A 662 -0.18 -26.60 15.57
CA LEU A 662 -0.98 -27.65 16.18
C LEU A 662 -1.35 -27.29 17.62
N ALA A 663 -0.38 -26.86 18.43
CA ALA A 663 -0.63 -26.44 19.81
C ALA A 663 -1.60 -25.26 19.90
N ALA A 664 -1.45 -24.25 19.04
CA ALA A 664 -2.36 -23.10 18.99
C ALA A 664 -3.80 -23.52 18.60
N ASN A 665 -3.97 -24.47 17.67
CA ASN A 665 -5.30 -24.97 17.32
C ASN A 665 -5.86 -25.90 18.41
N ALA A 666 -5.02 -26.67 19.10
CA ALA A 666 -5.43 -27.47 20.25
C ALA A 666 -5.98 -26.59 21.38
N ALA A 667 -5.28 -25.48 21.70
CA ALA A 667 -5.76 -24.51 22.68
C ALA A 667 -7.10 -23.86 22.26
N ARG A 668 -7.28 -23.56 20.96
CA ARG A 668 -8.58 -23.08 20.45
C ARG A 668 -9.68 -24.13 20.58
N LEU A 669 -9.36 -25.42 20.36
CA LEU A 669 -10.32 -26.51 20.49
C LEU A 669 -10.72 -26.70 21.97
N ASP A 670 -9.76 -26.62 22.88
CA ASP A 670 -10.01 -26.65 24.33
C ASP A 670 -10.85 -25.45 24.76
N ALA A 671 -10.62 -24.26 24.21
CA ALA A 671 -11.44 -23.08 24.49
C ALA A 671 -12.91 -23.24 24.05
N LEU A 672 -13.23 -24.13 23.11
CA LEU A 672 -14.63 -24.42 22.74
C LEU A 672 -15.40 -25.11 23.87
N HIS A 673 -14.71 -25.80 24.80
CA HIS A 673 -15.35 -26.38 25.99
C HIS A 673 -15.88 -25.34 26.98
N GLU A 674 -15.42 -24.09 26.87
CA GLU A 674 -15.94 -22.98 27.67
C GLU A 674 -17.26 -22.42 27.13
N ILE A 675 -17.70 -22.84 25.95
CA ILE A 675 -18.97 -22.43 25.35
C ILE A 675 -20.05 -23.45 25.73
N PRO A 676 -21.05 -23.10 26.56
CA PRO A 676 -21.99 -24.07 27.13
C PRO A 676 -22.73 -24.91 26.08
N CYS A 677 -23.25 -24.29 25.02
CA CYS A 677 -23.98 -25.01 23.98
C CYS A 677 -23.12 -26.01 23.18
N LEU A 678 -21.79 -25.80 23.12
CA LEU A 678 -20.88 -26.75 22.49
C LEU A 678 -20.50 -27.87 23.44
N ARG A 679 -20.20 -27.54 24.70
CA ARG A 679 -19.91 -28.52 25.74
C ARG A 679 -21.05 -29.51 25.91
N ASP A 680 -22.28 -29.01 25.94
CA ASP A 680 -23.47 -29.82 26.20
C ASP A 680 -23.92 -30.60 24.94
N SER A 681 -23.35 -30.31 23.77
CA SER A 681 -23.68 -31.00 22.50
C SER A 681 -23.16 -32.45 22.43
N GLY A 682 -22.17 -32.81 23.26
CA GLY A 682 -21.50 -34.12 23.19
C GLY A 682 -20.61 -34.33 21.95
N LEU A 683 -20.43 -33.32 21.09
CA LEU A 683 -19.67 -33.40 19.85
C LEU A 683 -18.19 -33.03 20.01
N LEU A 684 -17.83 -32.38 21.13
CA LEU A 684 -16.45 -31.99 21.40
C LEU A 684 -15.62 -33.20 21.84
N PRO A 685 -14.38 -33.36 21.33
CA PRO A 685 -13.46 -34.35 21.86
C PRO A 685 -13.03 -33.98 23.30
N PRO A 686 -12.42 -34.93 24.04
CA PRO A 686 -11.82 -34.63 25.34
C PRO A 686 -10.86 -33.44 25.28
N ARG A 687 -10.74 -32.70 26.39
CA ARG A 687 -9.73 -31.62 26.47
C ARG A 687 -8.35 -32.19 26.18
N LEU A 688 -7.64 -31.53 25.27
CA LEU A 688 -6.35 -31.95 24.76
C LEU A 688 -5.23 -31.59 25.74
N GLY A 689 -5.44 -30.58 26.60
CA GLY A 689 -4.58 -30.31 27.76
C GLY A 689 -3.15 -29.96 27.37
N VAL A 690 -2.96 -29.38 26.18
CA VAL A 690 -1.63 -29.03 25.68
C VAL A 690 -1.17 -27.76 26.40
N THR A 691 -0.52 -27.93 27.54
CA THR A 691 0.37 -26.91 28.09
C THR A 691 1.51 -26.72 27.08
N GLY A 692 1.58 -25.50 26.52
CA GLY A 692 2.44 -25.14 25.39
C GLY A 692 3.93 -25.19 25.69
#